data_AF-A0A7V4J2C0-F1
#
_entry.id   AF-A0A7V4J2C0-F1
#
_cell.length_a   1.000
_cell.length_b   1.000
_cell.length_c   1.000
_cell.angle_alpha   90.00
_cell.angle_beta   90.00
_cell.angle_gamma   90.00
#
_symmetry.space_group_name_H-M   'P 1'
#
loop_
_entity.id
_entity.type
_entity.pdbx_description
1 polymer ?
#
loop_
_entity_poly.entity_id
_entity_poly.type
_entity_poly.pdbx_seq_one_letter_code
_entity_poly.pdbx_strand_id
1 'polypeptide(L)'
;MDKQQAQNLIKETFENPFDKERFSNFIKNLLNRVEETSFTYQGQYIPDAYKPYISSLERLYKYTDGEHQIDILVVKLQKETSLERARTMQRNFIAWYLNGSRGGKLKDAALVAFVSPCETDWRFSLVKMDYRFEEGKNGKVKVKEEFTPARRWSFLVGANEASHTAQSRLVNILADDTHNPTLAQLEGAFNIETVTKEFFLKYRDLFIRTKEALDKVVARDAKVKTDFEAKGVDTVNFAKKLLGQIVFLYFLQKKGWFGVERDDNWGTGSKHFLRDLFNGKHGSYNNFFNDIMEPLFYEALRIDRSHDDHYYSRFNCKIPFLNGGLFDPIGNYDWVHTDIKLPNDLFSNKRKTKEGDGILDVFDRYNFTVREDEPLEKEVAIDPELLGKAYEKFNAIRPDNFDEYIKTLKSSNTGEENKFNKKFGVYYTPREIVHYMCKQSLINYLYAQAEQAGLSATIKKKDIEDLIEVGELITEHEATAIIKQEKIKNGIQKSTEYTALLADSIRENAEIIDKWLEDITVCDPAVGSGAFPVGMMMEIVRARNVLSVFLNNKERNDYEFKRRCIEHSLYGVDIDPGAVEIAKLRLWLSLVVDEEDIKNIKPLPNLDYKIVCGNSLLGVEKNLFNNQLFAELEQLKPLHRNETNPTKKQEYKKQIDDLICQITNGHTEFDFEVYFSEVFHEKACPERSRGGGFDVVIGNPPYIQLQKDGGALANLYKNKSYETFERTGDIYTLFYEKGIELLKDGGHLCLITSNKWMRAGYGESLRKFFLKYNPKIL
;
A
#
# COMPACT_ATOMS: atom_id res chain seq x y z
N MET A 1 38.33 -8.56 6.52
CA MET A 1 37.48 -9.38 7.42
C MET A 1 36.81 -10.48 6.59
N ASP A 2 36.63 -11.71 7.09
CA ASP A 2 35.92 -12.74 6.31
C ASP A 2 34.38 -12.56 6.34
N LYS A 3 33.65 -13.25 5.45
CA LYS A 3 32.19 -13.11 5.34
C LYS A 3 31.44 -13.57 6.60
N GLN A 4 31.95 -14.55 7.33
CA GLN A 4 31.30 -15.05 8.54
C GLN A 4 31.46 -14.06 9.69
N GLN A 5 32.65 -13.47 9.82
CA GLN A 5 32.94 -12.39 10.76
C GLN A 5 32.07 -11.17 10.45
N ALA A 6 31.92 -10.80 9.16
CA ALA A 6 31.05 -9.71 8.74
C ALA A 6 29.58 -9.96 9.13
N GLN A 7 29.07 -11.19 8.92
CA GLN A 7 27.73 -11.58 9.32
C GLN A 7 27.54 -11.47 10.84
N ASN A 8 28.50 -11.97 11.62
CA ASN A 8 28.44 -11.92 13.07
C ASN A 8 28.46 -10.47 13.58
N LEU A 9 29.29 -9.60 13.02
CA LEU A 9 29.35 -8.18 13.38
C LEU A 9 28.01 -7.47 13.12
N ILE A 10 27.39 -7.73 11.96
CA ILE A 10 26.05 -7.20 11.65
C ILE A 10 25.04 -7.73 12.67
N LYS A 11 25.04 -9.04 12.94
CA LYS A 11 24.11 -9.65 13.89
C LYS A 11 24.23 -9.06 15.28
N GLU A 12 25.45 -8.95 15.80
CA GLU A 12 25.74 -8.37 17.12
C GLU A 12 25.30 -6.91 17.23
N THR A 13 25.36 -6.16 16.13
CA THR A 13 24.97 -4.75 16.09
C THR A 13 23.47 -4.58 15.88
N PHE A 14 22.87 -5.34 14.95
CA PHE A 14 21.52 -5.08 14.42
C PHE A 14 20.43 -5.96 15.03
N GLU A 15 20.75 -7.03 15.78
CA GLU A 15 19.76 -7.85 16.50
C GLU A 15 19.73 -7.54 18.01
N ASN A 16 20.23 -6.35 18.39
CA ASN A 16 20.36 -5.94 19.77
C ASN A 16 19.93 -4.48 19.97
N PRO A 17 19.59 -4.09 21.23
CA PRO A 17 19.36 -2.69 21.57
C PRO A 17 20.52 -1.80 21.15
N PHE A 18 20.23 -0.55 20.78
CA PHE A 18 21.24 0.38 20.30
C PHE A 18 22.35 0.53 21.34
N ASP A 19 23.59 0.35 20.90
CA ASP A 19 24.77 0.63 21.70
C ASP A 19 25.78 1.38 20.84
N LYS A 20 26.27 2.50 21.39
CA LYS A 20 27.11 3.43 20.65
C LYS A 20 28.47 2.83 20.31
N GLU A 21 29.04 2.00 21.18
CA GLU A 21 30.34 1.38 20.95
C GLU A 21 30.26 0.31 19.86
N ARG A 22 29.24 -0.56 19.91
CA ARG A 22 28.95 -1.54 18.85
C ARG A 22 28.68 -0.84 17.52
N PHE A 23 27.87 0.22 17.51
CA PHE A 23 27.61 0.98 16.29
C PHE A 23 28.88 1.64 15.74
N SER A 24 29.71 2.23 16.60
CA SER A 24 31.00 2.79 16.21
C SER A 24 31.92 1.74 15.60
N ASN A 25 32.01 0.56 16.23
CA ASN A 25 32.81 -0.55 15.71
C ASN A 25 32.29 -1.00 14.32
N PHE A 26 30.98 -1.16 14.18
CA PHE A 26 30.36 -1.48 12.89
C PHE A 26 30.70 -0.45 11.81
N ILE A 27 30.56 0.85 12.08
CA ILE A 27 30.84 1.91 11.09
C ILE A 27 32.31 1.93 10.68
N LYS A 28 33.24 1.76 11.62
CA LYS A 28 34.68 1.71 11.31
C LYS A 28 35.02 0.56 10.36
N ASN A 29 34.40 -0.60 10.56
CA ASN A 29 34.57 -1.74 9.65
C ASN A 29 33.82 -1.55 8.33
N LEU A 30 32.68 -0.88 8.33
CA LEU A 30 31.90 -0.66 7.10
C LEU A 30 32.59 0.30 6.14
N LEU A 31 33.19 1.38 6.65
CA LEU A 31 33.73 2.48 5.85
C LEU A 31 35.26 2.46 5.71
N ASN A 32 35.94 1.51 6.36
CA ASN A 32 37.40 1.34 6.42
C ASN A 32 38.19 2.50 7.04
N ARG A 33 37.98 3.75 6.58
CA ARG A 33 38.68 4.95 7.05
C ARG A 33 37.69 6.08 7.31
N VAL A 34 37.57 6.49 8.56
CA VAL A 34 36.69 7.58 8.99
C VAL A 34 37.45 8.62 9.80
N GLU A 35 37.06 9.89 9.70
CA GLU A 35 37.62 10.99 10.48
C GLU A 35 36.74 11.28 11.69
N GLU A 36 37.28 11.12 12.90
CA GLU A 36 36.57 11.39 14.15
C GLU A 36 36.42 12.90 14.37
N THR A 37 35.19 13.40 14.24
CA THR A 37 34.88 14.83 14.39
C THR A 37 33.54 15.01 15.09
N SER A 38 33.59 14.82 16.42
CA SER A 38 32.39 14.81 17.23
C SER A 38 31.87 16.19 17.58
N PHE A 39 30.55 16.36 17.47
CA PHE A 39 29.83 17.47 18.07
C PHE A 39 28.40 17.02 18.36
N THR A 40 27.75 17.71 19.30
CA THR A 40 26.37 17.39 19.70
C THR A 40 25.49 18.64 19.64
N TYR A 41 24.33 18.52 18.99
CA TYR A 41 23.23 19.48 19.03
C TYR A 41 22.15 18.98 19.99
N GLN A 42 21.80 19.81 20.99
CA GLN A 42 20.71 19.56 21.94
C GLN A 42 20.00 20.87 22.31
N GLY A 43 18.78 20.78 22.84
CA GLY A 43 18.07 21.96 23.37
C GLY A 43 17.86 23.06 22.33
N GLN A 44 18.44 24.25 22.57
CA GLN A 44 18.33 25.40 21.66
C GLN A 44 19.03 25.20 20.31
N TYR A 45 19.87 24.17 20.17
CA TYR A 45 20.55 23.87 18.93
C TYR A 45 19.65 23.16 17.90
N ILE A 46 18.59 22.49 18.35
CA ILE A 46 17.58 21.87 17.50
C ILE A 46 16.57 22.93 17.04
N PRO A 47 16.25 23.05 15.73
CA PRO A 47 15.24 23.99 15.26
C PRO A 47 13.86 23.71 15.87
N ASP A 48 13.09 24.77 16.14
CA ASP A 48 11.82 24.66 16.86
C ASP A 48 10.84 23.66 16.23
N ALA A 49 10.79 23.60 14.89
CA ALA A 49 9.93 22.67 14.14
C ALA A 49 10.19 21.19 14.47
N TYR A 50 11.45 20.83 14.78
CA TYR A 50 11.85 19.44 15.01
C TYR A 50 11.89 19.05 16.50
N LYS A 51 11.85 20.01 17.43
CA LYS A 51 11.93 19.76 18.89
C LYS A 51 10.89 18.78 19.44
N PRO A 52 9.64 18.70 18.93
CA PRO A 52 8.67 17.73 19.43
C PRO A 52 9.08 16.26 19.17
N TYR A 53 9.97 16.02 18.19
CA TYR A 53 10.33 14.70 17.70
C TYR A 53 11.79 14.33 17.96
N ILE A 54 12.69 15.31 17.90
CA ILE A 54 14.14 15.14 18.02
C ILE A 54 14.63 15.70 19.36
N SER A 55 15.32 14.86 20.11
CA SER A 55 15.96 15.22 21.39
C SER A 55 17.38 15.72 21.18
N SER A 56 18.17 14.97 20.41
CA SER A 56 19.56 15.34 20.12
C SER A 56 20.05 14.78 18.79
N LEU A 57 21.09 15.44 18.24
CA LEU A 57 21.90 14.95 17.13
C LEU A 57 23.36 14.96 17.55
N GLU A 58 24.06 13.86 17.35
CA GLU A 58 25.49 13.74 17.55
C GLU A 58 26.13 13.31 16.22
N ARG A 59 27.14 14.04 15.75
CA ARG A 59 28.01 13.52 14.68
C ARG A 59 29.13 12.72 15.32
N LEU A 60 29.36 11.50 14.85
CA LEU A 60 30.48 10.66 15.28
C LEU A 60 31.67 10.84 14.35
N TYR A 61 31.42 10.70 13.04
CA TYR A 61 32.47 10.64 12.04
C TYR A 61 32.12 11.43 10.79
N LYS A 62 33.16 11.79 10.04
CA LYS A 62 33.08 12.15 8.63
C LYS A 62 33.69 11.06 7.79
N TYR A 63 33.14 10.90 6.61
CA TYR A 63 33.61 9.99 5.59
C TYR A 63 33.59 10.68 4.22
N THR A 64 34.56 10.35 3.39
CA THR A 64 34.57 10.74 1.98
C THR A 64 34.97 9.55 1.13
N ASP A 65 34.24 9.34 0.04
CA ASP A 65 34.58 8.34 -0.98
C ASP A 65 35.52 8.89 -2.07
N GLY A 66 36.01 10.13 -1.90
CA GLY A 66 36.82 10.86 -2.88
C GLY A 66 36.04 11.90 -3.68
N GLU A 67 34.73 11.73 -3.83
CA GLU A 67 33.84 12.64 -4.58
C GLU A 67 32.78 13.28 -3.68
N HIS A 68 32.23 12.50 -2.76
CA HIS A 68 31.10 12.87 -1.91
C HIS A 68 31.50 13.00 -0.44
N GLN A 69 30.77 13.84 0.30
CA GLN A 69 30.88 13.98 1.75
C GLN A 69 29.70 13.30 2.46
N ILE A 70 30.03 12.36 3.35
CA ILE A 70 29.05 11.58 4.11
C ILE A 70 29.33 11.74 5.60
N ASP A 71 28.36 12.24 6.36
CA ASP A 71 28.47 12.33 7.82
C ASP A 71 27.81 11.11 8.49
N ILE A 72 28.39 10.64 9.60
CA ILE A 72 27.84 9.56 10.42
C ILE A 72 27.24 10.16 11.67
N LEU A 73 25.94 9.97 11.84
CA LEU A 73 25.13 10.65 12.84
C LEU A 73 24.41 9.65 13.75
N VAL A 74 24.20 10.04 15.00
CA VAL A 74 23.28 9.42 15.94
C VAL A 74 22.25 10.45 16.33
N VAL A 75 20.98 10.14 16.13
CA VAL A 75 19.86 11.02 16.43
C VAL A 75 18.97 10.37 17.47
N LYS A 76 18.89 10.97 18.67
CA LYS A 76 17.97 10.51 19.71
C LYS A 76 16.60 11.16 19.55
N LEU A 77 15.56 10.33 19.56
CA LEU A 77 14.17 10.75 19.41
C LEU A 77 13.56 11.10 20.78
N GLN A 78 12.53 11.94 20.78
CA GLN A 78 11.83 12.36 22.01
C GLN A 78 10.88 11.30 22.57
N LYS A 79 10.24 10.52 21.70
CA LYS A 79 9.23 9.53 22.06
C LYS A 79 9.52 8.22 21.36
N GLU A 80 9.09 7.11 21.97
CA GLU A 80 9.14 5.77 21.38
C GLU A 80 8.45 5.75 20.00
N THR A 81 7.23 6.30 19.95
CA THR A 81 6.39 6.35 18.75
C THR A 81 7.01 7.14 17.59
N SER A 82 7.96 8.04 17.88
CA SER A 82 8.63 8.82 16.85
C SER A 82 9.46 7.95 15.90
N LEU A 83 9.94 6.77 16.35
CA LEU A 83 10.73 5.87 15.51
C LEU A 83 9.94 5.38 14.29
N GLU A 84 8.65 5.15 14.47
CA GLU A 84 7.75 4.65 13.42
C GLU A 84 6.98 5.77 12.73
N ARG A 85 6.47 6.75 13.49
CA ARG A 85 5.50 7.74 13.01
C ARG A 85 6.14 9.00 12.44
N ALA A 86 7.34 9.38 12.88
CA ALA A 86 7.97 10.64 12.50
C ALA A 86 9.04 10.47 11.41
N ARG A 87 8.83 9.59 10.41
CA ARG A 87 9.85 9.30 9.38
C ARG A 87 10.15 10.50 8.49
N THR A 88 9.11 11.14 7.97
CA THR A 88 9.20 12.37 7.17
C THR A 88 9.93 13.46 7.94
N MET A 89 9.60 13.62 9.21
CA MET A 89 10.23 14.57 10.14
C MET A 89 11.72 14.25 10.36
N GLN A 90 12.07 12.97 10.55
CA GLN A 90 13.45 12.53 10.65
C GLN A 90 14.24 12.85 9.37
N ARG A 91 13.69 12.58 8.19
CA ARG A 91 14.32 12.90 6.90
C ARG A 91 14.46 14.40 6.69
N ASN A 92 13.42 15.18 6.95
CA ASN A 92 13.43 16.65 6.84
C ASN A 92 14.49 17.27 7.76
N PHE A 93 14.61 16.75 8.99
CA PHE A 93 15.64 17.18 9.93
C PHE A 93 17.06 16.91 9.40
N ILE A 94 17.30 15.73 8.81
CA ILE A 94 18.59 15.42 8.19
C ILE A 94 18.81 16.22 6.91
N ALA A 95 17.78 16.47 6.10
CA ALA A 95 17.86 17.33 4.92
C ALA A 95 18.27 18.77 5.30
N TRP A 96 17.66 19.32 6.36
CA TRP A 96 18.04 20.60 6.94
C TRP A 96 19.52 20.60 7.39
N TYR A 97 19.99 19.51 7.99
CA TYR A 97 21.38 19.35 8.39
C TYR A 97 22.35 19.34 7.19
N LEU A 98 22.03 18.54 6.16
CA LEU A 98 22.83 18.40 4.94
C LEU A 98 22.86 19.69 4.11
N ASN A 99 21.80 20.49 4.18
CA ASN A 99 21.70 21.79 3.51
C ASN A 99 22.47 22.92 4.22
N GLY A 100 23.62 22.60 4.82
CA GLY A 100 24.53 23.60 5.38
C GLY A 100 24.01 24.26 6.67
N SER A 101 23.28 23.52 7.51
CA SER A 101 22.67 24.04 8.75
C SER A 101 23.55 25.06 9.47
N ARG A 102 22.99 26.25 9.80
CA ARG A 102 23.68 27.34 10.49
C ARG A 102 24.94 27.88 9.77
N GLY A 103 24.93 27.93 8.44
CA GLY A 103 26.04 28.45 7.63
C GLY A 103 27.18 27.45 7.40
N GLY A 104 26.91 26.17 7.61
CA GLY A 104 27.83 25.07 7.30
C GLY A 104 27.94 24.77 5.80
N LYS A 105 28.88 23.90 5.44
CA LYS A 105 29.01 23.41 4.05
C LYS A 105 27.87 22.45 3.71
N LEU A 106 27.41 22.52 2.46
CA LEU A 106 26.52 21.52 1.87
C LEU A 106 27.20 20.16 1.84
N LYS A 107 26.41 19.11 2.09
CA LYS A 107 26.88 17.72 2.11
C LYS A 107 25.97 16.86 1.24
N ASP A 108 26.51 15.75 0.76
CA ASP A 108 25.82 14.88 -0.19
C ASP A 108 24.88 13.89 0.52
N ALA A 109 25.34 13.29 1.62
CA ALA A 109 24.60 12.26 2.34
C ALA A 109 24.94 12.16 3.83
N ALA A 110 24.15 11.37 4.56
CA ALA A 110 24.45 10.94 5.92
C ALA A 110 24.04 9.48 6.17
N LEU A 111 24.86 8.75 6.93
CA LEU A 111 24.47 7.49 7.57
C LEU A 111 24.02 7.80 9.00
N VAL A 112 22.80 7.43 9.35
CA VAL A 112 22.14 7.89 10.58
C VAL A 112 21.60 6.72 11.38
N ALA A 113 21.94 6.65 12.66
CA ALA A 113 21.23 5.82 13.64
C ALA A 113 20.15 6.66 14.33
N PHE A 114 18.87 6.36 14.08
CA PHE A 114 17.75 6.94 14.84
C PHE A 114 17.39 6.03 16.00
N VAL A 115 17.43 6.58 17.22
CA VAL A 115 17.35 5.81 18.46
C VAL A 115 16.16 6.28 19.29
N SER A 116 15.26 5.36 19.64
CA SER A 116 14.13 5.63 20.54
C SER A 116 14.59 5.75 22.00
N PRO A 117 13.79 6.33 22.91
CA PRO A 117 14.13 6.41 24.32
C PRO A 117 14.35 5.06 25.02
N CYS A 118 13.65 4.00 24.62
CA CYS A 118 13.84 2.66 25.21
C CYS A 118 15.03 1.89 24.61
N GLU A 119 15.57 2.38 23.48
CA GLU A 119 16.74 1.83 22.77
C GLU A 119 16.62 0.36 22.29
N THR A 120 15.45 -0.27 22.44
CA THR A 120 15.18 -1.68 22.08
C THR A 120 15.28 -1.95 20.58
N ASP A 121 14.50 -1.19 19.81
CA ASP A 121 14.53 -1.15 18.36
C ASP A 121 15.00 0.23 17.89
N TRP A 122 15.75 0.28 16.80
CA TRP A 122 16.35 1.50 16.24
C TRP A 122 16.44 1.41 14.71
N ARG A 123 16.76 2.52 14.04
CA ARG A 123 16.83 2.56 12.58
C ARG A 123 18.21 2.96 12.10
N PHE A 124 18.78 2.14 11.22
CA PHE A 124 19.99 2.48 10.47
C PHE A 124 19.59 3.00 9.08
N SER A 125 19.86 4.27 8.80
CA SER A 125 19.35 4.97 7.62
C SER A 125 20.47 5.59 6.77
N LEU A 126 20.30 5.60 5.46
CA LEU A 126 21.03 6.44 4.51
C LEU A 126 20.10 7.57 4.06
N VAL A 127 20.52 8.83 4.22
CA VAL A 127 19.79 10.01 3.73
C VAL A 127 20.66 10.75 2.72
N LYS A 128 20.12 11.09 1.55
CA LYS A 128 20.84 11.72 0.43
C LYS A 128 20.04 12.89 -0.15
N MET A 129 20.71 13.96 -0.57
CA MET A 129 20.08 15.10 -1.26
C MET A 129 19.91 14.82 -2.76
N ASP A 130 18.70 14.97 -3.31
CA ASP A 130 18.43 14.83 -4.76
C ASP A 130 18.42 16.20 -5.47
N TYR A 131 19.58 16.70 -5.90
CA TYR A 131 19.63 17.96 -6.65
C TYR A 131 18.97 17.82 -8.03
N ARG A 132 17.85 18.52 -8.26
CA ARG A 132 17.29 18.69 -9.60
C ARG A 132 18.03 19.82 -10.31
N PHE A 133 18.67 19.51 -11.42
CA PHE A 133 19.30 20.49 -12.31
C PHE A 133 18.28 20.90 -13.39
N GLU A 134 17.95 22.19 -13.48
CA GLU A 134 17.28 22.74 -14.67
C GLU A 134 18.29 23.55 -15.49
N GLU A 135 18.30 23.33 -16.80
CA GLU A 135 19.02 24.19 -17.73
C GLU A 135 18.32 25.54 -17.83
N GLY A 136 18.98 26.60 -17.33
CA GLY A 136 18.49 27.95 -17.54
C GLY A 136 18.48 28.30 -19.03
N LYS A 137 17.61 29.22 -19.45
CA LYS A 137 17.43 29.69 -20.84
C LYS A 137 18.70 30.16 -21.58
N ASN A 138 19.86 30.22 -20.89
CA ASN A 138 21.15 30.63 -21.43
C ASN A 138 22.21 29.50 -21.39
N GLY A 139 21.83 28.24 -21.19
CA GLY A 139 22.77 27.10 -21.12
C GLY A 139 23.64 27.06 -19.86
N LYS A 140 23.40 27.94 -18.88
CA LYS A 140 23.98 27.83 -17.53
C LYS A 140 23.02 27.03 -16.65
N VAL A 141 23.47 25.86 -16.21
CA VAL A 141 22.81 25.06 -15.18
C VAL A 141 22.79 25.88 -13.90
N LYS A 142 21.60 26.31 -13.48
CA LYS A 142 21.39 26.87 -12.14
C LYS A 142 20.77 25.76 -11.31
N VAL A 143 21.44 25.37 -10.24
CA VAL A 143 20.75 24.64 -9.16
C VAL A 143 19.70 25.61 -8.63
N LYS A 144 18.42 25.30 -8.81
CA LYS A 144 17.36 26.08 -8.21
C LYS A 144 17.48 25.85 -6.70
N GLU A 145 17.60 26.92 -5.91
CA GLU A 145 17.53 26.87 -4.43
C GLU A 145 16.11 26.53 -3.91
N GLU A 146 15.24 25.95 -4.76
CA GLU A 146 13.98 25.40 -4.30
C GLU A 146 14.25 24.10 -3.56
N PHE A 147 13.66 23.97 -2.36
CA PHE A 147 13.69 22.81 -1.46
C PHE A 147 14.01 21.48 -2.16
N THR A 148 15.30 21.16 -2.26
CA THR A 148 15.78 19.92 -2.83
C THR A 148 15.29 18.75 -1.95
N PRO A 149 14.43 17.85 -2.45
CA PRO A 149 13.90 16.77 -1.62
C PRO A 149 15.04 15.81 -1.26
N ALA A 150 15.23 15.52 0.03
CA ALA A 150 16.09 14.41 0.43
C ALA A 150 15.36 13.09 0.22
N ARG A 151 16.09 12.03 -0.12
CA ARG A 151 15.63 10.64 -0.07
C ARG A 151 16.23 9.93 1.13
N ARG A 152 15.44 9.05 1.74
CA ARG A 152 15.89 8.23 2.86
C ARG A 152 15.61 6.75 2.59
N TRP A 153 16.61 5.92 2.88
CA TRP A 153 16.49 4.47 2.92
C TRP A 153 16.84 3.96 4.31
N SER A 154 16.09 3.03 4.87
CA SER A 154 16.30 2.59 6.26
C SER A 154 16.17 1.09 6.46
N PHE A 155 17.05 0.51 7.28
CA PHE A 155 16.83 -0.76 7.95
C PHE A 155 16.21 -0.51 9.32
N LEU A 156 15.10 -1.18 9.63
CA LEU A 156 14.65 -1.35 11.01
C LEU A 156 15.44 -2.52 11.62
N VAL A 157 16.04 -2.27 12.77
CA VAL A 157 16.98 -3.18 13.45
C VAL A 157 16.71 -3.10 14.96
N GLY A 158 17.15 -4.10 15.71
CA GLY A 158 16.90 -4.16 17.15
C GLY A 158 16.66 -5.57 17.65
N ALA A 159 16.33 -5.67 18.93
CA ALA A 159 16.08 -6.96 19.59
C ALA A 159 14.93 -7.77 18.96
N ASN A 160 14.00 -7.09 18.27
CA ASN A 160 12.82 -7.72 17.68
C ASN A 160 12.91 -7.93 16.16
N GLU A 161 14.04 -7.59 15.54
CA GLU A 161 14.19 -7.64 14.08
C GLU A 161 15.27 -8.61 13.63
N ALA A 162 15.00 -9.34 12.55
CA ALA A 162 15.99 -10.21 11.94
C ALA A 162 16.97 -9.38 11.11
N SER A 163 18.26 -9.69 11.21
CA SER A 163 19.29 -8.97 10.45
C SER A 163 19.63 -9.62 9.11
N HIS A 164 18.95 -10.70 8.70
CA HIS A 164 19.27 -11.46 7.48
C HIS A 164 19.32 -10.57 6.21
N THR A 165 18.35 -9.65 6.06
CA THR A 165 18.33 -8.72 4.92
C THR A 165 19.55 -7.78 4.95
N ALA A 166 19.84 -7.17 6.11
CA ALA A 166 21.02 -6.33 6.28
C ALA A 166 22.33 -7.10 6.05
N GLN A 167 22.43 -8.35 6.53
CA GLN A 167 23.55 -9.24 6.29
C GLN A 167 23.76 -9.49 4.80
N SER A 168 22.72 -9.91 4.08
CA SER A 168 22.80 -10.18 2.64
C SER A 168 23.31 -8.97 1.83
N ARG A 169 23.06 -7.75 2.34
CA ARG A 169 23.39 -6.51 1.65
C ARG A 169 24.73 -5.90 2.01
N LEU A 170 25.08 -5.92 3.29
CA LEU A 170 26.24 -5.23 3.83
C LEU A 170 27.46 -6.14 3.95
N VAL A 171 27.30 -7.47 3.98
CA VAL A 171 28.42 -8.42 4.14
C VAL A 171 29.49 -8.25 3.08
N ASN A 172 29.11 -8.03 1.81
CA ASN A 172 30.11 -7.86 0.76
C ASN A 172 30.87 -6.54 0.87
N ILE A 173 30.26 -5.49 1.43
CA ILE A 173 30.92 -4.21 1.68
C ILE A 173 31.87 -4.37 2.88
N LEU A 174 31.39 -4.95 3.97
CA LEU A 174 32.17 -5.20 5.19
C LEU A 174 33.34 -6.18 4.99
N ALA A 175 33.22 -7.10 4.04
CA ALA A 175 34.29 -8.04 3.72
C ALA A 175 35.39 -7.41 2.86
N ASP A 176 35.15 -6.27 2.21
CA ASP A 176 36.15 -5.52 1.44
C ASP A 176 36.89 -4.53 2.35
N ASP A 177 38.01 -4.98 2.90
CA ASP A 177 38.92 -4.16 3.72
C ASP A 177 39.99 -3.43 2.89
N THR A 178 39.93 -3.53 1.56
CA THR A 178 40.90 -2.96 0.63
C THR A 178 40.42 -1.67 -0.02
N HIS A 179 39.11 -1.55 -0.28
CA HIS A 179 38.53 -0.38 -0.94
C HIS A 179 37.50 0.32 -0.04
N ASN A 180 37.59 1.64 0.03
CA ASN A 180 36.58 2.48 0.67
C ASN A 180 35.28 2.42 -0.14
N PRO A 181 34.10 2.16 0.47
CA PRO A 181 32.85 2.05 -0.26
C PRO A 181 32.37 3.39 -0.84
N THR A 182 31.97 3.41 -2.10
CA THR A 182 31.38 4.60 -2.72
C THR A 182 29.96 4.86 -2.23
N LEU A 183 29.47 6.11 -2.37
CA LEU A 183 28.08 6.44 -2.09
C LEU A 183 27.10 5.56 -2.91
N ALA A 184 27.45 5.23 -4.16
CA ALA A 184 26.65 4.34 -5.00
C ALA A 184 26.62 2.89 -4.49
N GLN A 185 27.73 2.38 -3.95
CA GLN A 185 27.76 1.05 -3.31
C GLN A 185 26.91 1.02 -2.03
N LEU A 186 26.98 2.08 -1.22
CA LEU A 186 26.12 2.24 -0.04
C LEU A 186 24.65 2.32 -0.46
N GLU A 187 24.29 3.17 -1.42
CA GLU A 187 22.92 3.26 -1.95
C GLU A 187 22.43 1.91 -2.49
N GLY A 188 23.28 1.17 -3.21
CA GLY A 188 22.98 -0.18 -3.69
C GLY A 188 22.72 -1.19 -2.56
N ALA A 189 23.40 -1.08 -1.42
CA ALA A 189 23.13 -1.93 -0.26
C ALA A 189 21.77 -1.63 0.40
N PHE A 190 21.30 -0.39 0.31
CA PHE A 190 19.99 0.05 0.76
C PHE A 190 18.88 -0.10 -0.31
N ASN A 191 19.19 -0.67 -1.48
CA ASN A 191 18.23 -0.81 -2.56
C ASN A 191 17.24 -1.98 -2.32
N ILE A 192 16.00 -1.59 -2.01
CA ILE A 192 14.86 -2.48 -1.76
C ILE A 192 14.45 -3.35 -2.96
N GLU A 193 14.71 -2.92 -4.19
CA GLU A 193 14.25 -3.64 -5.40
C GLU A 193 14.92 -5.01 -5.51
N THR A 194 16.17 -5.13 -5.04
CA THR A 194 16.89 -6.40 -5.03
C THR A 194 16.25 -7.39 -4.05
N VAL A 195 15.96 -6.93 -2.82
CA VAL A 195 15.31 -7.74 -1.78
C VAL A 195 13.91 -8.18 -2.24
N THR A 196 13.16 -7.26 -2.85
CA THR A 196 11.84 -7.52 -3.42
C THR A 196 11.90 -8.60 -4.48
N LYS A 197 12.85 -8.50 -5.42
CA LYS A 197 13.00 -9.46 -6.51
C LYS A 197 13.34 -10.85 -5.98
N GLU A 198 14.24 -10.94 -5.01
CA GLU A 198 14.60 -12.20 -4.36
C GLU A 198 13.43 -12.83 -3.62
N PHE A 199 12.72 -12.03 -2.81
CA PHE A 199 11.51 -12.47 -2.11
C PHE A 199 10.45 -12.99 -3.08
N PHE A 200 10.19 -12.24 -4.16
CA PHE A 200 9.22 -12.63 -5.18
C PHE A 200 9.51 -14.01 -5.78
N LEU A 201 10.78 -14.28 -6.14
CA LEU A 201 11.15 -15.57 -6.71
C LEU A 201 10.88 -16.71 -5.72
N LYS A 202 11.23 -16.50 -4.44
CA LYS A 202 10.94 -17.48 -3.37
C LYS A 202 9.44 -17.65 -3.15
N TYR A 203 8.69 -16.56 -3.17
CA TYR A 203 7.24 -16.55 -3.02
C TYR A 203 6.54 -17.32 -4.13
N ARG A 204 6.96 -17.12 -5.39
CA ARG A 204 6.47 -17.88 -6.54
C ARG A 204 6.72 -19.37 -6.37
N ASP A 205 7.93 -19.72 -5.96
CA ASP A 205 8.31 -21.13 -5.76
C ASP A 205 7.50 -21.76 -4.61
N LEU A 206 7.12 -20.97 -3.59
CA LEU A 206 6.17 -21.38 -2.56
C LEU A 206 4.77 -21.59 -3.12
N PHE A 207 4.26 -20.65 -3.93
CA PHE A 207 2.96 -20.76 -4.59
C PHE A 207 2.83 -22.04 -5.41
N ILE A 208 3.83 -22.32 -6.26
CA ILE A 208 3.83 -23.53 -7.09
C ILE A 208 3.81 -24.79 -6.21
N ARG A 209 4.64 -24.83 -5.16
CA ARG A 209 4.66 -25.98 -4.23
C ARG A 209 3.35 -26.16 -3.48
N THR A 210 2.72 -25.07 -3.04
CA THR A 210 1.41 -25.11 -2.36
C THR A 210 0.33 -25.65 -3.29
N LYS A 211 0.28 -25.17 -4.54
CA LYS A 211 -0.66 -25.66 -5.56
C LYS A 211 -0.43 -27.15 -5.85
N GLU A 212 0.80 -27.57 -6.09
CA GLU A 212 1.14 -28.98 -6.33
C GLU A 212 0.83 -29.88 -5.12
N ALA A 213 0.95 -29.37 -3.90
CA ALA A 213 0.56 -30.10 -2.69
C ALA A 213 -0.97 -30.26 -2.62
N LEU A 214 -1.73 -29.20 -2.93
CA LEU A 214 -3.20 -29.25 -3.00
C LEU A 214 -3.69 -30.21 -4.07
N ASP A 215 -3.13 -30.17 -5.28
CA ASP A 215 -3.50 -31.11 -6.36
C ASP A 215 -3.33 -32.57 -5.92
N LYS A 216 -2.26 -32.88 -5.16
CA LYS A 216 -2.03 -34.21 -4.62
C LYS A 216 -3.07 -34.60 -3.57
N VAL A 217 -3.54 -33.67 -2.75
CA VAL A 217 -4.62 -33.90 -1.78
C VAL A 217 -5.93 -34.17 -2.51
N VAL A 218 -6.33 -33.29 -3.44
CA VAL A 218 -7.56 -33.43 -4.24
C VAL A 218 -7.56 -34.72 -5.05
N ALA A 219 -6.42 -35.14 -5.61
CA ALA A 219 -6.33 -36.38 -6.36
C ALA A 219 -6.42 -37.64 -5.49
N ARG A 220 -6.07 -37.55 -4.20
CA ARG A 220 -6.04 -38.69 -3.27
C ARG A 220 -7.31 -38.82 -2.44
N ASP A 221 -7.96 -37.71 -2.11
CA ASP A 221 -9.13 -37.66 -1.24
C ASP A 221 -10.40 -37.33 -2.04
N ALA A 222 -11.26 -38.34 -2.19
CA ALA A 222 -12.52 -38.20 -2.93
C ALA A 222 -13.50 -37.21 -2.28
N LYS A 223 -13.45 -37.04 -0.95
CA LYS A 223 -14.32 -36.10 -0.23
C LYS A 223 -13.93 -34.67 -0.57
N VAL A 224 -12.64 -34.35 -0.47
CA VAL A 224 -12.10 -33.04 -0.85
C VAL A 224 -12.43 -32.72 -2.30
N LYS A 225 -12.22 -33.67 -3.21
CA LYS A 225 -12.53 -33.50 -4.62
C LYS A 225 -14.00 -33.16 -4.87
N THR A 226 -14.91 -33.93 -4.25
CA THR A 226 -16.36 -33.74 -4.44
C THR A 226 -16.82 -32.38 -3.90
N ASP A 227 -16.31 -31.97 -2.74
CA ASP A 227 -16.64 -30.68 -2.14
C ASP A 227 -16.10 -29.52 -2.98
N PHE A 228 -14.86 -29.62 -3.46
CA PHE A 228 -14.27 -28.60 -4.34
C PHE A 228 -15.04 -28.44 -5.65
N GLU A 229 -15.42 -29.55 -6.29
CA GLU A 229 -16.22 -29.54 -7.52
C GLU A 229 -17.61 -28.93 -7.26
N ALA A 230 -18.27 -29.29 -6.15
CA ALA A 230 -19.59 -28.78 -5.79
C ALA A 230 -19.58 -27.27 -5.46
N LYS A 231 -18.45 -26.75 -4.96
CA LYS A 231 -18.28 -25.36 -4.52
C LYS A 231 -17.52 -24.49 -5.53
N GLY A 232 -17.10 -25.06 -6.65
CA GLY A 232 -16.31 -24.36 -7.67
C GLY A 232 -14.93 -23.90 -7.19
N VAL A 233 -14.32 -24.64 -6.26
CA VAL A 233 -13.01 -24.30 -5.69
C VAL A 233 -11.89 -24.83 -6.58
N ASP A 234 -11.08 -23.91 -7.09
CA ASP A 234 -9.89 -24.21 -7.87
C ASP A 234 -8.61 -24.16 -7.01
N THR A 235 -7.66 -25.07 -7.28
CA THR A 235 -6.42 -25.20 -6.49
C THR A 235 -5.43 -24.05 -6.72
N VAL A 236 -5.45 -23.40 -7.89
CA VAL A 236 -4.64 -22.20 -8.15
C VAL A 236 -5.14 -21.04 -7.28
N ASN A 237 -6.44 -20.77 -7.29
CA ASN A 237 -7.05 -19.70 -6.50
C ASN A 237 -6.97 -20.00 -4.99
N PHE A 238 -7.13 -21.25 -4.58
CA PHE A 238 -6.93 -21.66 -3.19
C PHE A 238 -5.48 -21.39 -2.75
N ALA A 239 -4.48 -21.79 -3.54
CA ALA A 239 -3.07 -21.58 -3.21
C ALA A 239 -2.71 -20.08 -3.10
N LYS A 240 -3.26 -19.25 -4.00
CA LYS A 240 -3.13 -17.78 -3.92
C LYS A 240 -3.75 -17.25 -2.63
N LYS A 241 -5.00 -17.63 -2.31
CA LYS A 241 -5.70 -17.18 -1.11
C LYS A 241 -4.96 -17.59 0.17
N LEU A 242 -4.51 -18.84 0.27
CA LEU A 242 -3.77 -19.35 1.42
C LEU A 242 -2.47 -18.56 1.66
N LEU A 243 -1.65 -18.38 0.63
CA LEU A 243 -0.43 -17.60 0.78
C LEU A 243 -0.70 -16.11 1.07
N GLY A 244 -1.79 -15.56 0.54
CA GLY A 244 -2.26 -14.20 0.86
C GLY A 244 -2.63 -14.05 2.32
N GLN A 245 -3.41 -14.99 2.86
CA GLN A 245 -3.76 -15.05 4.28
C GLN A 245 -2.51 -15.14 5.17
N ILE A 246 -1.54 -16.00 4.83
CA ILE A 246 -0.31 -16.14 5.61
C ILE A 246 0.50 -14.84 5.60
N VAL A 247 0.71 -14.23 4.43
CA VAL A 247 1.44 -12.97 4.33
C VAL A 247 0.76 -11.87 5.12
N PHE A 248 -0.56 -11.77 5.06
CA PHE A 248 -1.31 -10.79 5.82
C PHE A 248 -1.05 -10.92 7.32
N LEU A 249 -1.04 -12.15 7.84
CA LEU A 249 -0.71 -12.42 9.24
C LEU A 249 0.75 -12.07 9.57
N TYR A 250 1.68 -12.24 8.64
CA TYR A 250 3.07 -11.79 8.81
C TYR A 250 3.19 -10.27 8.92
N PHE A 251 2.40 -9.51 8.18
CA PHE A 251 2.30 -8.06 8.37
C PHE A 251 1.67 -7.72 9.73
N LEU A 252 0.56 -8.37 10.06
CA LEU A 252 -0.23 -8.01 11.23
C LEU A 252 0.44 -8.40 12.56
N GLN A 253 1.15 -9.54 12.62
CA GLN A 253 1.85 -9.98 13.83
C GLN A 253 2.91 -8.97 14.29
N LYS A 254 3.45 -8.13 13.39
CA LYS A 254 4.40 -7.07 13.75
C LYS A 254 3.80 -6.02 14.69
N LYS A 255 2.47 -5.88 14.73
CA LYS A 255 1.77 -5.04 15.71
C LYS A 255 1.71 -5.64 17.11
N GLY A 256 2.12 -6.89 17.32
CA GLY A 256 2.01 -7.58 18.61
C GLY A 256 0.57 -7.88 19.01
N TRP A 257 -0.34 -7.96 18.03
CA TRP A 257 -1.77 -8.20 18.27
C TRP A 257 -2.12 -9.68 18.41
N PHE A 258 -1.19 -10.60 18.17
CA PHE A 258 -1.46 -12.03 18.29
C PHE A 258 -0.72 -12.66 19.45
N GLY A 259 -1.36 -13.61 20.13
CA GLY A 259 -0.73 -14.31 21.25
C GLY A 259 -0.64 -13.44 22.51
N VAL A 260 -1.54 -12.47 22.68
CA VAL A 260 -1.63 -11.65 23.89
C VAL A 260 -2.27 -12.48 25.00
N GLU A 261 -1.71 -12.43 26.21
CA GLU A 261 -2.26 -13.14 27.37
C GLU A 261 -3.62 -12.54 27.79
N ARG A 262 -4.46 -13.32 28.48
CA ARG A 262 -5.85 -12.95 28.78
C ARG A 262 -6.00 -11.63 29.56
N ASP A 263 -5.06 -11.33 30.44
CA ASP A 263 -5.11 -10.11 31.26
C ASP A 263 -4.16 -9.01 30.77
N ASP A 264 -3.43 -9.26 29.68
CA ASP A 264 -2.47 -8.32 29.13
C ASP A 264 -3.11 -7.36 28.12
N ASN A 265 -2.48 -6.20 27.98
CA ASN A 265 -2.85 -5.22 26.97
C ASN A 265 -2.45 -5.71 25.58
N TRP A 266 -3.26 -5.40 24.57
CA TRP A 266 -2.89 -5.59 23.17
C TRP A 266 -1.52 -4.97 22.84
N GLY A 267 -0.85 -5.52 21.83
CA GLY A 267 0.50 -5.09 21.44
C GLY A 267 1.64 -5.76 22.21
N THR A 268 1.34 -6.46 23.30
CA THR A 268 2.32 -7.28 24.05
C THR A 268 2.54 -8.67 23.47
N GLY A 269 1.73 -9.06 22.47
CA GLY A 269 1.74 -10.37 21.86
C GLY A 269 2.98 -10.62 21.00
N SER A 270 3.17 -11.88 20.60
CA SER A 270 4.33 -12.31 19.84
C SER A 270 4.39 -11.68 18.45
N LYS A 271 5.51 -11.04 18.13
CA LYS A 271 5.86 -10.62 16.76
C LYS A 271 6.23 -11.79 15.84
N HIS A 272 6.24 -13.01 16.36
CA HIS A 272 6.54 -14.28 15.66
C HIS A 272 5.43 -15.32 15.85
N PHE A 273 4.19 -14.88 16.05
CA PHE A 273 3.06 -15.72 16.45
C PHE A 273 2.83 -16.96 15.56
N LEU A 274 2.93 -16.82 14.23
CA LEU A 274 2.77 -17.98 13.34
C LEU A 274 3.85 -19.05 13.53
N ARG A 275 5.08 -18.63 13.85
CA ARG A 275 6.17 -19.53 14.17
C ARG A 275 5.95 -20.20 15.52
N ASP A 276 5.42 -19.46 16.50
CA ASP A 276 5.07 -19.98 17.82
C ASP A 276 3.95 -21.03 17.75
N LEU A 277 2.93 -20.79 16.92
CA LEU A 277 1.89 -21.76 16.59
C LEU A 277 2.48 -23.03 15.96
N PHE A 278 3.35 -22.89 14.96
CA PHE A 278 4.00 -24.04 14.31
C PHE A 278 4.87 -24.84 15.28
N ASN A 279 5.55 -24.16 16.21
CA ASN A 279 6.38 -24.82 17.23
C ASN A 279 5.58 -25.44 18.38
N GLY A 280 4.25 -25.34 18.34
CA GLY A 280 3.36 -25.97 19.33
C GLY A 280 3.27 -25.23 20.67
N LYS A 281 3.65 -23.94 20.75
CA LYS A 281 3.55 -23.16 22.00
C LYS A 281 2.12 -22.95 22.47
N HIS A 282 1.16 -22.89 21.54
CA HIS A 282 -0.26 -22.66 21.81
C HIS A 282 -1.12 -23.92 21.72
N GLY A 283 -0.49 -25.10 21.74
CA GLY A 283 -1.18 -26.40 21.66
C GLY A 283 -0.49 -27.37 20.73
N SER A 284 -0.69 -28.67 20.97
CA SER A 284 -0.22 -29.72 20.09
C SER A 284 -1.15 -29.88 18.88
N TYR A 285 -0.58 -30.29 17.76
CA TYR A 285 -1.32 -30.56 16.52
C TYR A 285 -0.70 -31.72 15.76
N ASN A 286 -1.47 -32.33 14.86
CA ASN A 286 -0.99 -33.36 13.93
C ASN A 286 -0.72 -32.76 12.55
N ASN A 287 -1.67 -31.97 12.04
CA ASN A 287 -1.58 -31.28 10.77
C ASN A 287 -1.68 -29.76 10.97
N PHE A 288 -0.65 -29.01 10.58
CA PHE A 288 -0.60 -27.58 10.83
C PHE A 288 -1.73 -26.83 10.11
N PHE A 289 -2.08 -27.22 8.89
CA PHE A 289 -3.13 -26.52 8.16
C PHE A 289 -4.51 -26.75 8.81
N ASN A 290 -4.92 -28.01 8.96
CA ASN A 290 -6.24 -28.33 9.50
C ASN A 290 -6.42 -27.98 10.98
N ASP A 291 -5.42 -28.29 11.81
CA ASP A 291 -5.59 -28.22 13.25
C ASP A 291 -5.34 -26.81 13.80
N ILE A 292 -4.60 -25.97 13.06
CA ILE A 292 -4.17 -24.64 13.48
C ILE A 292 -4.62 -23.55 12.51
N MET A 293 -4.29 -23.64 11.22
CA MET A 293 -4.56 -22.55 10.28
C MET A 293 -6.04 -22.35 9.96
N GLU A 294 -6.78 -23.42 9.69
CA GLU A 294 -8.23 -23.32 9.41
C GLU A 294 -8.99 -22.73 10.61
N PRO A 295 -8.78 -23.17 11.86
CA PRO A 295 -9.37 -22.53 13.04
C PRO A 295 -8.92 -21.08 13.23
N LEU A 296 -7.64 -20.77 12.99
CA LEU A 296 -7.14 -19.40 13.06
C LEU A 296 -7.88 -18.49 12.06
N PHE A 297 -8.01 -18.92 10.80
CA PHE A 297 -8.68 -18.15 9.76
C PHE A 297 -10.19 -18.08 9.98
N TYR A 298 -10.85 -19.23 10.02
CA TYR A 298 -12.30 -19.34 9.85
C TYR A 298 -13.06 -19.25 11.18
N GLU A 299 -12.38 -19.30 12.32
CA GLU A 299 -12.96 -19.01 13.63
C GLU A 299 -12.33 -17.79 14.29
N ALA A 300 -11.03 -17.84 14.59
CA ALA A 300 -10.40 -16.83 15.42
C ALA A 300 -10.46 -15.43 14.78
N LEU A 301 -10.08 -15.30 13.52
CA LEU A 301 -10.04 -13.99 12.85
C LEU A 301 -11.42 -13.56 12.31
N ARG A 302 -12.36 -14.50 12.18
CA ARG A 302 -13.66 -14.32 11.54
C ARG A 302 -14.84 -14.15 12.50
N ILE A 303 -14.79 -14.70 13.70
CA ILE A 303 -15.90 -14.65 14.66
C ILE A 303 -15.63 -13.56 15.69
N ASP A 304 -16.59 -12.66 15.89
CA ASP A 304 -16.50 -11.63 16.93
C ASP A 304 -16.57 -12.25 18.33
N ARG A 305 -15.51 -12.01 19.11
CA ARG A 305 -15.35 -12.44 20.50
C ARG A 305 -15.06 -11.27 21.44
N SER A 306 -15.42 -10.05 21.05
CA SER A 306 -15.25 -8.85 21.88
C SER A 306 -15.88 -8.98 23.27
N HIS A 307 -16.97 -9.75 23.39
CA HIS A 307 -17.63 -10.04 24.67
C HIS A 307 -16.79 -10.84 25.67
N ASP A 308 -15.78 -11.59 25.22
CA ASP A 308 -14.81 -12.34 26.05
C ASP A 308 -13.40 -11.77 25.87
N ASP A 309 -13.30 -10.45 25.70
CA ASP A 309 -12.03 -9.73 25.50
C ASP A 309 -11.16 -10.34 24.37
N HIS A 310 -11.83 -10.78 23.31
CA HIS A 310 -11.24 -11.43 22.12
C HIS A 310 -10.42 -12.69 22.41
N TYR A 311 -10.61 -13.29 23.58
CA TYR A 311 -9.93 -14.52 23.97
C TYR A 311 -10.37 -15.68 23.08
N TYR A 312 -9.40 -16.50 22.67
CA TYR A 312 -9.63 -17.70 21.87
C TYR A 312 -9.10 -18.93 22.59
N SER A 313 -10.02 -19.70 23.16
CA SER A 313 -9.72 -20.81 24.07
C SER A 313 -8.84 -21.90 23.45
N ARG A 314 -8.96 -22.16 22.14
CA ARG A 314 -8.16 -23.18 21.45
C ARG A 314 -6.66 -22.87 21.46
N PHE A 315 -6.27 -21.59 21.42
CA PHE A 315 -4.86 -21.17 21.46
C PHE A 315 -4.45 -20.52 22.78
N ASN A 316 -5.39 -20.45 23.74
CA ASN A 316 -5.19 -19.88 25.07
C ASN A 316 -4.60 -18.45 25.02
N CYS A 317 -5.09 -17.61 24.10
CA CYS A 317 -4.60 -16.23 23.94
C CYS A 317 -5.66 -15.34 23.28
N LYS A 318 -5.47 -14.02 23.32
CA LYS A 318 -6.30 -13.07 22.58
C LYS A 318 -5.88 -13.00 21.11
N ILE A 319 -6.89 -12.96 20.25
CA ILE A 319 -6.74 -12.82 18.80
C ILE A 319 -7.83 -11.88 18.30
N PRO A 320 -7.47 -10.79 17.59
CA PRO A 320 -8.44 -9.80 17.16
C PRO A 320 -9.40 -10.38 16.13
N PHE A 321 -10.62 -9.84 16.12
CA PHE A 321 -11.57 -10.05 15.05
C PHE A 321 -11.29 -9.07 13.92
N LEU A 322 -11.15 -9.58 12.69
CA LEU A 322 -10.76 -8.77 11.52
C LEU A 322 -11.82 -8.72 10.42
N ASN A 323 -13.05 -9.16 10.72
CA ASN A 323 -14.17 -9.26 9.78
C ASN A 323 -14.03 -10.42 8.75
N GLY A 324 -15.17 -10.95 8.31
CA GLY A 324 -15.27 -12.00 7.28
C GLY A 324 -15.06 -11.42 5.88
N GLY A 325 -14.18 -12.05 5.10
CA GLY A 325 -13.78 -11.68 3.74
C GLY A 325 -12.57 -12.50 3.32
N LEU A 326 -11.35 -11.97 3.53
CA LEU A 326 -10.10 -12.72 3.34
C LEU A 326 -10.10 -14.02 4.13
N PHE A 327 -10.67 -14.00 5.33
CA PHE A 327 -10.75 -15.13 6.24
C PHE A 327 -12.08 -15.89 6.13
N ASP A 328 -12.78 -15.79 5.00
CA ASP A 328 -13.86 -16.72 4.66
C ASP A 328 -13.32 -17.93 3.89
N PRO A 329 -13.86 -19.15 4.10
CA PRO A 329 -13.52 -20.30 3.28
C PRO A 329 -13.86 -20.04 1.81
N ILE A 330 -12.92 -20.33 0.90
CA ILE A 330 -13.13 -20.12 -0.55
C ILE A 330 -14.31 -20.96 -1.05
N GLY A 331 -15.23 -20.35 -1.80
CA GLY A 331 -16.44 -21.04 -2.27
C GLY A 331 -17.35 -21.58 -1.16
N ASN A 332 -17.11 -21.22 0.12
CA ASN A 332 -17.75 -21.84 1.27
C ASN A 332 -17.65 -23.38 1.27
N TYR A 333 -16.47 -23.92 0.98
CA TYR A 333 -16.18 -25.34 1.20
C TYR A 333 -16.35 -25.71 2.67
N ASP A 334 -16.70 -26.97 2.92
CA ASP A 334 -17.03 -27.46 4.25
C ASP A 334 -15.76 -27.77 5.05
N TRP A 335 -15.06 -26.72 5.48
CA TRP A 335 -13.80 -26.83 6.22
C TRP A 335 -13.93 -27.57 7.56
N VAL A 336 -15.15 -27.72 8.09
CA VAL A 336 -15.41 -28.46 9.34
C VAL A 336 -15.41 -29.96 9.10
N HIS A 337 -15.91 -30.40 7.95
CA HIS A 337 -16.03 -31.82 7.64
C HIS A 337 -15.05 -32.31 6.57
N THR A 338 -14.41 -31.44 5.81
CA THR A 338 -13.50 -31.76 4.71
C THR A 338 -12.05 -31.45 5.10
N ASP A 339 -11.30 -32.48 5.51
CA ASP A 339 -9.90 -32.32 5.93
C ASP A 339 -8.94 -32.12 4.73
N ILE A 340 -8.29 -30.96 4.63
CA ILE A 340 -7.28 -30.67 3.59
C ILE A 340 -5.87 -30.88 4.13
N LYS A 341 -5.44 -32.14 4.22
CA LYS A 341 -4.18 -32.54 4.88
C LYS A 341 -2.92 -32.11 4.11
N LEU A 342 -2.57 -30.83 4.16
CA LEU A 342 -1.33 -30.28 3.61
C LEU A 342 -0.12 -30.74 4.43
N PRO A 343 1.01 -31.15 3.81
CA PRO A 343 2.17 -31.60 4.56
C PRO A 343 2.76 -30.50 5.46
N ASN A 344 3.10 -30.81 6.72
CA ASN A 344 3.73 -29.83 7.64
C ASN A 344 5.06 -29.28 7.09
N ASP A 345 5.81 -30.12 6.36
CA ASP A 345 7.05 -29.74 5.66
C ASP A 345 6.84 -28.63 4.60
N LEU A 346 5.61 -28.38 4.14
CA LEU A 346 5.30 -27.24 3.27
C LEU A 346 5.48 -25.91 4.02
N PHE A 347 5.14 -25.88 5.30
CA PHE A 347 5.15 -24.68 6.13
C PHE A 347 6.52 -24.44 6.75
N SER A 348 7.19 -25.47 7.25
CA SER A 348 8.57 -25.38 7.72
C SER A 348 9.28 -26.72 7.63
N ASN A 349 10.54 -26.69 7.21
CA ASN A 349 11.38 -27.87 7.07
C ASN A 349 12.87 -27.50 7.21
N LYS A 350 13.77 -28.49 7.08
CA LYS A 350 15.24 -28.27 7.04
C LYS A 350 15.85 -28.69 5.71
N ARG A 351 15.08 -28.68 4.63
CA ARG A 351 15.50 -29.12 3.29
C ARG A 351 16.31 -28.00 2.62
N LYS A 352 17.33 -28.38 1.84
CA LYS A 352 18.22 -27.53 1.02
C LYS A 352 19.13 -26.53 1.76
N THR A 353 18.75 -25.98 2.91
CA THR A 353 19.60 -25.07 3.71
C THR A 353 19.44 -25.36 5.22
N LYS A 354 20.41 -24.93 6.05
CA LYS A 354 20.28 -25.01 7.53
C LYS A 354 19.07 -24.22 8.06
N GLU A 355 18.60 -23.24 7.30
CA GLU A 355 17.47 -22.35 7.63
C GLU A 355 16.13 -22.82 7.06
N GLY A 356 16.06 -23.97 6.37
CA GLY A 356 14.82 -24.50 5.78
C GLY A 356 14.45 -23.94 4.42
N ASP A 357 13.29 -24.31 3.89
CA ASP A 357 12.71 -23.69 2.69
C ASP A 357 11.16 -23.68 2.68
N GLY A 358 10.51 -23.96 3.81
CA GLY A 358 9.05 -23.88 3.95
C GLY A 358 8.52 -22.44 3.90
N ILE A 359 7.20 -22.29 3.87
CA ILE A 359 6.54 -20.96 3.82
C ILE A 359 7.04 -20.05 4.96
N LEU A 360 6.98 -20.53 6.19
CA LEU A 360 7.39 -19.78 7.37
C LEU A 360 8.91 -19.53 7.36
N ASP A 361 9.70 -20.52 6.91
CA ASP A 361 11.17 -20.42 6.88
C ASP A 361 11.68 -19.36 5.89
N VAL A 362 10.97 -19.20 4.79
CA VAL A 362 11.27 -18.14 3.82
C VAL A 362 10.83 -16.81 4.39
N PHE A 363 9.61 -16.69 4.92
CA PHE A 363 9.09 -15.40 5.38
C PHE A 363 9.88 -14.88 6.59
N ASP A 364 10.30 -15.73 7.52
CA ASP A 364 11.08 -15.33 8.70
C ASP A 364 12.45 -14.68 8.36
N ARG A 365 12.95 -14.82 7.13
CA ARG A 365 14.20 -14.18 6.67
C ARG A 365 14.04 -12.75 6.20
N TYR A 366 12.81 -12.32 5.98
CA TYR A 366 12.50 -10.99 5.48
C TYR A 366 11.79 -10.19 6.57
N ASN A 367 12.14 -8.91 6.68
CA ASN A 367 11.41 -8.00 7.55
C ASN A 367 10.17 -7.54 6.80
N PHE A 368 9.01 -7.63 7.45
CA PHE A 368 7.75 -7.13 6.93
C PHE A 368 7.45 -5.78 7.60
N THR A 369 6.99 -4.82 6.80
CA THR A 369 6.54 -3.51 7.29
C THR A 369 5.10 -3.30 6.90
N VAL A 370 4.26 -2.89 7.85
CA VAL A 370 2.85 -2.59 7.56
C VAL A 370 2.69 -1.30 6.74
N ARG A 371 3.67 -0.39 6.80
CA ARG A 371 3.66 0.89 6.09
C ARG A 371 4.12 0.71 4.65
N GLU A 372 3.30 1.13 3.69
CA GLU A 372 3.76 1.26 2.30
C GLU A 372 4.80 2.39 2.20
N ASP A 373 5.88 2.14 1.46
CA ASP A 373 6.94 3.13 1.25
C ASP A 373 6.42 4.36 0.47
N GLU A 374 6.90 5.55 0.82
CA GLU A 374 6.59 6.78 0.10
C GLU A 374 7.68 7.08 -0.96
N PRO A 375 7.45 7.97 -1.95
CA PRO A 375 8.45 8.26 -2.97
C PRO A 375 9.82 8.71 -2.42
N LEU A 376 9.85 9.40 -1.27
CA LEU A 376 11.05 9.92 -0.63
C LEU A 376 11.51 9.12 0.59
N GLU A 377 10.72 8.15 1.05
CA GLU A 377 10.95 7.34 2.25
C GLU A 377 10.84 5.87 1.90
N LYS A 378 11.96 5.16 1.95
CA LYS A 378 12.02 3.72 1.65
C LYS A 378 12.53 2.94 2.85
N GLU A 379 11.86 1.86 3.19
CA GLU A 379 12.28 0.91 4.22
C GLU A 379 12.75 -0.37 3.55
N VAL A 380 13.93 -0.89 3.90
CA VAL A 380 14.45 -2.13 3.32
C VAL A 380 13.76 -3.35 3.96
N ALA A 381 12.47 -3.48 3.66
CA ALA A 381 11.53 -4.47 4.14
C ALA A 381 10.52 -4.81 3.03
N ILE A 382 9.78 -5.89 3.20
CA ILE A 382 8.63 -6.20 2.35
C ILE A 382 7.45 -5.36 2.83
N ASP A 383 6.91 -4.53 1.95
CA ASP A 383 5.73 -3.70 2.19
C ASP A 383 4.51 -4.22 1.39
N PRO A 384 3.28 -3.75 1.69
CA PRO A 384 2.08 -4.19 1.00
C PRO A 384 2.06 -3.86 -0.51
N GLU A 385 2.71 -2.79 -0.97
CA GLU A 385 2.76 -2.44 -2.38
C GLU A 385 3.67 -3.40 -3.15
N LEU A 386 4.84 -3.72 -2.61
CA LEU A 386 5.78 -4.69 -3.18
C LEU A 386 5.11 -6.06 -3.32
N LEU A 387 4.24 -6.42 -2.36
CA LEU A 387 3.38 -7.57 -2.48
C LEU A 387 2.41 -7.41 -3.66
N GLY A 388 1.78 -6.25 -3.83
CA GLY A 388 1.00 -5.92 -5.03
C GLY A 388 1.75 -6.17 -6.33
N LYS A 389 3.00 -5.68 -6.47
CA LYS A 389 3.83 -5.90 -7.68
C LYS A 389 4.16 -7.38 -7.89
N ALA A 390 4.46 -8.08 -6.80
CA ALA A 390 4.72 -9.51 -6.82
C ALA A 390 3.48 -10.28 -7.26
N TYR A 391 2.31 -9.92 -6.74
CA TYR A 391 1.06 -10.58 -7.06
C TYR A 391 0.50 -10.27 -8.43
N GLU A 392 0.69 -9.05 -8.95
CA GLU A 392 0.36 -8.75 -10.34
C GLU A 392 1.00 -9.76 -11.29
N LYS A 393 2.25 -10.14 -11.04
CA LYS A 393 2.91 -11.20 -11.81
C LYS A 393 2.23 -12.58 -11.66
N PHE A 394 1.59 -12.87 -10.54
CA PHE A 394 0.76 -14.07 -10.37
C PHE A 394 -0.63 -13.97 -11.00
N ASN A 395 -1.16 -12.77 -11.25
CA ASN A 395 -2.47 -12.61 -11.90
C ASN A 395 -2.48 -13.16 -13.33
N ALA A 396 -1.32 -13.19 -13.98
CA ALA A 396 -1.14 -13.87 -15.25
C ALA A 396 -1.34 -15.40 -15.15
N ILE A 397 -1.10 -15.98 -13.97
CA ILE A 397 -1.27 -17.42 -13.72
C ILE A 397 -2.71 -17.68 -13.32
N ARG A 398 -3.43 -18.40 -14.16
CA ARG A 398 -4.85 -18.73 -14.02
C ARG A 398 -5.05 -20.23 -14.10
N PRO A 399 -6.21 -20.74 -13.64
CA PRO A 399 -6.51 -22.18 -13.70
C PRO A 399 -6.32 -22.77 -15.10
N ASP A 400 -6.72 -22.03 -16.14
CA ASP A 400 -6.70 -22.43 -17.54
C ASP A 400 -5.31 -22.38 -18.19
N ASN A 401 -4.32 -21.72 -17.58
CA ASN A 401 -2.99 -21.51 -18.19
C ASN A 401 -1.81 -21.95 -17.31
N PHE A 402 -2.07 -22.51 -16.12
CA PHE A 402 -1.03 -22.90 -15.16
C PHE A 402 0.02 -23.86 -15.76
N ASP A 403 -0.41 -24.85 -16.55
CA ASP A 403 0.50 -25.80 -17.18
C ASP A 403 1.37 -25.17 -18.28
N GLU A 404 0.86 -24.18 -19.01
CA GLU A 404 1.64 -23.38 -19.95
C GLU A 404 2.72 -22.61 -19.18
N TYR A 405 2.33 -21.97 -18.07
CA TYR A 405 3.24 -21.21 -17.22
C TYR A 405 4.38 -22.06 -16.65
N ILE A 406 4.10 -23.26 -16.13
CA ILE A 406 5.14 -24.16 -15.61
C ILE A 406 6.12 -24.60 -16.70
N LYS A 407 5.66 -24.78 -17.94
CA LYS A 407 6.55 -25.08 -19.08
C LYS A 407 7.45 -23.88 -19.38
N THR A 408 6.90 -22.66 -19.37
CA THR A 408 7.65 -21.41 -19.56
C THR A 408 8.69 -21.15 -18.47
N LEU A 409 8.46 -21.59 -17.23
CA LEU A 409 9.45 -21.46 -16.16
C LEU A 409 10.64 -22.43 -16.31
N LYS A 410 10.42 -23.58 -16.97
CA LYS A 410 11.45 -24.62 -17.14
C LYS A 410 12.36 -24.36 -18.33
N SER A 411 11.94 -23.56 -19.31
CA SER A 411 12.85 -22.99 -20.31
C SER A 411 13.70 -21.92 -19.60
N SER A 412 15.02 -22.14 -19.48
CA SER A 412 15.97 -21.32 -18.71
C SER A 412 16.15 -19.86 -19.19
N ASN A 413 15.20 -19.29 -19.93
CA ASN A 413 15.20 -17.94 -20.44
C ASN A 413 14.40 -17.00 -19.52
N THR A 414 15.10 -16.22 -18.69
CA THR A 414 14.53 -15.21 -17.77
C THR A 414 13.63 -14.16 -18.44
N GLY A 415 13.67 -14.03 -19.77
CA GLY A 415 12.78 -13.13 -20.53
C GLY A 415 11.39 -13.70 -20.82
N GLU A 416 11.19 -15.02 -20.72
CA GLU A 416 9.93 -15.66 -21.12
C GLU A 416 8.80 -15.47 -20.11
N GLU A 417 9.10 -15.47 -18.80
CA GLU A 417 8.13 -15.15 -17.73
C GLU A 417 7.54 -13.74 -17.90
N ASN A 418 8.40 -12.74 -18.16
CA ASN A 418 7.94 -11.37 -18.44
C ASN A 418 7.09 -11.29 -19.71
N LYS A 419 7.39 -12.11 -20.72
CA LYS A 419 6.62 -12.17 -21.96
C LYS A 419 5.26 -12.84 -21.73
N PHE A 420 5.20 -13.86 -20.88
CA PHE A 420 3.96 -14.49 -20.43
C PHE A 420 3.07 -13.48 -19.71
N ASN A 421 3.59 -12.74 -18.72
CA ASN A 421 2.80 -11.75 -17.97
C ASN A 421 2.25 -10.63 -18.88
N LYS A 422 3.06 -10.14 -19.81
CA LYS A 422 2.64 -9.15 -20.82
C LYS A 422 1.55 -9.69 -21.76
N LYS A 423 1.49 -11.01 -22.02
CA LYS A 423 0.44 -11.64 -22.85
C LYS A 423 -0.95 -11.39 -22.26
N PHE A 424 -1.05 -11.32 -20.93
CA PHE A 424 -2.30 -11.17 -20.17
C PHE A 424 -2.56 -9.74 -19.71
N GLY A 425 -1.83 -8.74 -20.23
CA GLY A 425 -2.11 -7.33 -19.97
C GLY A 425 -1.75 -6.85 -18.57
N VAL A 426 -0.97 -7.62 -17.81
CA VAL A 426 -0.51 -7.23 -16.48
C VAL A 426 0.68 -6.27 -16.62
N TYR A 427 0.45 -4.99 -16.39
CA TYR A 427 1.48 -3.95 -16.39
C TYR A 427 1.48 -3.21 -15.05
N TYR A 428 2.58 -3.30 -14.33
CA TYR A 428 2.79 -2.52 -13.10
C TYR A 428 2.92 -1.03 -13.44
N THR A 429 2.18 -0.19 -12.71
CA THR A 429 2.29 1.27 -12.80
C THR A 429 3.28 1.78 -11.76
N PRO A 430 4.39 2.44 -12.15
CA PRO A 430 5.34 3.01 -11.20
C PRO A 430 4.68 3.96 -10.20
N ARG A 431 5.06 3.85 -8.92
CA ARG A 431 4.50 4.62 -7.81
C ARG A 431 4.52 6.12 -8.08
N GLU A 432 5.61 6.65 -8.60
CA GLU A 432 5.76 8.07 -8.90
C GLU A 432 4.71 8.55 -9.91
N ILE A 433 4.34 7.68 -10.87
CA ILE A 433 3.30 7.96 -11.86
C ILE A 433 1.92 7.88 -11.21
N VAL A 434 1.67 6.88 -10.35
CA VAL A 434 0.41 6.76 -9.60
C VAL A 434 0.14 8.02 -8.79
N HIS A 435 1.09 8.45 -7.95
CA HIS A 435 0.91 9.66 -7.14
C HIS A 435 0.78 10.91 -8.00
N TYR A 436 1.55 11.03 -9.08
CA TYR A 436 1.41 12.16 -10.01
C TYR A 436 -0.01 12.25 -10.57
N MET A 437 -0.57 11.14 -11.05
CA MET A 437 -1.94 11.12 -11.58
C MET A 437 -2.99 11.38 -10.51
N CYS A 438 -2.84 10.82 -9.31
CA CYS A 438 -3.75 11.09 -8.20
C CYS A 438 -3.73 12.59 -7.82
N LYS A 439 -2.55 13.19 -7.69
CA LYS A 439 -2.41 14.64 -7.42
C LYS A 439 -3.06 15.49 -8.49
N GLN A 440 -2.79 15.21 -9.77
CA GLN A 440 -3.39 15.95 -10.87
C GLN A 440 -4.91 15.78 -10.91
N SER A 441 -5.42 14.58 -10.65
CA SER A 441 -6.87 14.34 -10.58
C SER A 441 -7.53 15.11 -9.44
N LEU A 442 -6.89 15.13 -8.27
CA LEU A 442 -7.36 15.86 -7.09
C LEU A 442 -7.34 17.38 -7.29
N ILE A 443 -6.27 17.92 -7.88
CA ILE A 443 -6.15 19.35 -8.22
C ILE A 443 -7.27 19.79 -9.16
N ASN A 444 -7.53 19.02 -10.22
CA ASN A 444 -8.58 19.36 -11.17
C ASN A 444 -9.96 19.22 -10.54
N TYR A 445 -10.20 18.17 -9.74
CA TYR A 445 -11.46 17.97 -9.02
C TYR A 445 -11.78 19.16 -8.09
N LEU A 446 -10.84 19.55 -7.23
CA LEU A 446 -11.03 20.67 -6.31
C LEU A 446 -11.25 21.99 -7.06
N TYR A 447 -10.56 22.18 -8.19
CA TYR A 447 -10.76 23.36 -9.02
C TYR A 447 -12.15 23.38 -9.66
N ALA A 448 -12.63 22.23 -10.18
CA ALA A 448 -13.98 22.10 -10.71
C ALA A 448 -15.05 22.33 -9.62
N GLN A 449 -14.83 21.84 -8.39
CA GLN A 449 -15.72 22.13 -7.26
C GLN A 449 -15.74 23.63 -6.92
N ALA A 450 -14.58 24.30 -6.93
CA ALA A 450 -14.52 25.74 -6.74
C ALA A 450 -15.27 26.52 -7.84
N GLU A 451 -15.18 26.10 -9.10
CA GLU A 451 -15.97 26.68 -10.21
C GLU A 451 -17.47 26.47 -10.00
N GLN A 452 -17.89 25.24 -9.68
CA GLN A 452 -19.29 24.91 -9.42
C GLN A 452 -19.86 25.62 -8.18
N ALA A 453 -19.02 25.95 -7.21
CA ALA A 453 -19.39 26.72 -6.02
C ALA A 453 -19.33 28.24 -6.22
N GLY A 454 -18.89 28.74 -7.39
CA GLY A 454 -18.71 30.16 -7.64
C GLY A 454 -17.53 30.79 -6.90
N LEU A 455 -16.58 29.98 -6.45
CA LEU A 455 -15.40 30.38 -5.66
C LEU A 455 -14.11 30.46 -6.49
N SER A 456 -14.16 30.21 -7.80
CA SER A 456 -12.96 30.18 -8.67
C SER A 456 -12.22 31.52 -8.80
N ALA A 457 -12.87 32.65 -8.49
CA ALA A 457 -12.21 33.95 -8.38
C ALA A 457 -11.34 34.09 -7.11
N THR A 458 -11.70 33.36 -6.06
CA THR A 458 -11.05 33.39 -4.73
C THR A 458 -10.04 32.26 -4.59
N ILE A 459 -10.45 31.02 -4.90
CA ILE A 459 -9.63 29.82 -4.84
C ILE A 459 -9.03 29.60 -6.22
N LYS A 460 -7.78 30.05 -6.42
CA LYS A 460 -7.10 29.87 -7.71
C LYS A 460 -6.57 28.45 -7.80
N LYS A 461 -6.45 27.94 -9.03
CA LYS A 461 -5.84 26.63 -9.29
C LYS A 461 -4.44 26.50 -8.69
N LYS A 462 -3.64 27.57 -8.76
CA LYS A 462 -2.29 27.60 -8.19
C LYS A 462 -2.28 27.39 -6.67
N ASP A 463 -3.27 27.94 -5.97
CA ASP A 463 -3.38 27.80 -4.52
C ASP A 463 -3.71 26.33 -4.14
N ILE A 464 -4.52 25.66 -4.96
CA ILE A 464 -4.81 24.22 -4.83
C ILE A 464 -3.56 23.37 -5.15
N GLU A 465 -2.82 23.72 -6.20
CA GLU A 465 -1.54 23.06 -6.53
C GLU A 465 -0.57 23.15 -5.35
N ASP A 466 -0.45 24.30 -4.71
CA ASP A 466 0.44 24.50 -3.56
C ASP A 466 -0.01 23.66 -2.35
N LEU A 467 -1.32 23.55 -2.09
CA LEU A 467 -1.89 22.67 -1.07
C LEU A 467 -1.51 21.20 -1.31
N ILE A 468 -1.67 20.70 -2.55
CA ILE A 468 -1.48 19.27 -2.88
C ILE A 468 0.00 18.91 -3.09
N GLU A 469 0.80 19.78 -3.69
CA GLU A 469 2.19 19.48 -4.04
C GLU A 469 3.17 19.79 -2.92
N VAL A 470 2.93 20.85 -2.15
CA VAL A 470 3.91 21.39 -1.19
C VAL A 470 3.42 21.34 0.25
N GLY A 471 2.12 21.10 0.50
CA GLY A 471 1.51 21.13 1.83
C GLY A 471 2.22 20.29 2.90
N GLU A 472 2.67 19.07 2.59
CA GLU A 472 3.40 18.22 3.56
C GLU A 472 4.75 18.80 3.99
N LEU A 473 5.50 19.40 3.06
CA LEU A 473 6.82 19.99 3.34
C LEU A 473 6.72 21.19 4.27
N ILE A 474 5.53 21.80 4.29
CA ILE A 474 5.27 23.07 4.94
C ILE A 474 4.52 22.88 6.26
N THR A 475 3.78 21.78 6.45
CA THR A 475 2.90 21.55 7.61
C THR A 475 3.59 21.88 8.96
N GLU A 476 4.86 21.50 9.13
CA GLU A 476 5.64 21.77 10.34
C GLU A 476 5.98 23.27 10.51
N HIS A 477 6.36 23.91 9.40
CA HIS A 477 6.60 25.35 9.33
C HIS A 477 5.32 26.13 9.58
N GLU A 478 4.17 25.68 9.05
CA GLU A 478 2.86 26.31 9.23
C GLU A 478 2.38 26.19 10.66
N ALA A 479 2.41 24.99 11.25
CA ALA A 479 2.03 24.79 12.64
C ALA A 479 2.89 25.70 13.57
N THR A 480 4.19 25.79 13.30
CA THR A 480 5.10 26.69 14.04
C THR A 480 4.78 28.16 13.79
N ALA A 481 4.47 28.55 12.54
CA ALA A 481 4.11 29.91 12.17
C ALA A 481 2.82 30.34 12.87
N ILE A 482 1.79 29.50 12.88
CA ILE A 482 0.49 29.74 13.51
C ILE A 482 0.64 29.87 15.02
N ILE A 483 1.30 28.91 15.68
CA ILE A 483 1.55 28.98 17.13
C ILE A 483 2.28 30.28 17.51
N LYS A 484 3.28 30.70 16.71
CA LYS A 484 4.02 31.94 16.96
C LYS A 484 3.18 33.19 16.66
N GLN A 485 2.35 33.18 15.62
CA GLN A 485 1.41 34.27 15.31
C GLN A 485 0.35 34.42 16.39
N GLU A 486 -0.20 33.33 16.92
CA GLU A 486 -1.11 33.35 18.07
C GLU A 486 -0.43 33.88 19.33
N LYS A 487 0.82 33.47 19.61
CA LYS A 487 1.60 34.06 20.70
C LYS A 487 1.83 35.55 20.52
N ILE A 488 1.96 36.04 19.28
CA ILE A 488 2.02 37.48 18.99
C ILE A 488 0.68 38.14 19.27
N LYS A 489 -0.43 37.59 18.78
CA LYS A 489 -1.79 38.11 19.05
C LYS A 489 -2.10 38.15 20.56
N ASN A 490 -1.64 37.16 21.31
CA ASN A 490 -1.82 37.06 22.76
C ASN A 490 -0.78 37.86 23.57
N GLY A 491 0.10 38.63 22.91
CA GLY A 491 1.10 39.48 23.56
C GLY A 491 2.27 38.73 24.24
N ILE A 492 2.38 37.41 24.03
CA ILE A 492 3.43 36.54 24.59
C ILE A 492 4.74 36.70 23.80
N GLN A 493 4.66 37.07 22.52
CA GLN A 493 5.80 37.23 21.62
C GLN A 493 5.68 38.53 20.82
N LYS A 494 6.79 39.22 20.51
CA LYS A 494 6.74 40.51 19.80
C LYS A 494 6.79 40.37 18.28
N SER A 495 7.53 39.39 17.76
CA SER A 495 7.72 39.17 16.33
C SER A 495 8.09 37.70 16.05
N THR A 496 7.89 37.23 14.82
CA THR A 496 8.29 35.90 14.36
C THR A 496 8.85 36.00 12.95
N GLU A 497 9.88 35.22 12.65
CA GLU A 497 10.41 35.06 11.29
C GLU A 497 9.63 33.99 10.48
N TYR A 498 8.69 33.29 11.12
CA TYR A 498 7.88 32.25 10.50
C TYR A 498 6.62 32.84 9.87
N THR A 499 6.51 32.78 8.53
CA THR A 499 5.32 33.17 7.76
C THR A 499 4.52 31.93 7.36
N ALA A 500 3.18 32.05 7.31
CA ALA A 500 2.33 31.02 6.71
C ALA A 500 2.63 30.97 5.20
N LEU A 501 2.71 29.76 4.64
CA LEU A 501 3.16 29.56 3.27
C LEU A 501 2.00 29.17 2.35
N LEU A 502 0.89 28.64 2.89
CA LEU A 502 -0.37 28.48 2.16
C LEU A 502 -1.14 29.80 2.04
N ALA A 503 -1.77 29.98 0.88
CA ALA A 503 -2.56 31.17 0.55
C ALA A 503 -3.79 31.34 1.46
N ASP A 504 -4.18 32.59 1.72
CA ASP A 504 -5.38 32.95 2.48
C ASP A 504 -6.64 32.30 1.90
N SER A 505 -6.71 32.18 0.57
CA SER A 505 -7.80 31.52 -0.15
C SER A 505 -8.02 30.08 0.29
N ILE A 506 -6.96 29.33 0.62
CA ILE A 506 -7.09 27.96 1.13
C ILE A 506 -7.45 27.96 2.61
N ARG A 507 -6.81 28.83 3.40
CA ARG A 507 -7.01 28.88 4.87
C ARG A 507 -8.43 29.28 5.24
N GLU A 508 -8.96 30.31 4.59
CA GLU A 508 -10.31 30.82 4.84
C GLU A 508 -11.40 29.86 4.33
N ASN A 509 -11.07 28.99 3.38
CA ASN A 509 -11.99 28.01 2.79
C ASN A 509 -11.65 26.56 3.20
N ALA A 510 -10.87 26.35 4.26
CA ALA A 510 -10.39 25.02 4.65
C ALA A 510 -11.54 24.03 4.92
N GLU A 511 -12.63 24.49 5.53
CA GLU A 511 -13.79 23.65 5.87
C GLU A 511 -14.52 23.13 4.63
N ILE A 512 -14.75 24.00 3.64
CA ILE A 512 -15.44 23.59 2.41
C ILE A 512 -14.55 22.70 1.53
N ILE A 513 -13.24 22.97 1.47
CA ILE A 513 -12.28 22.12 0.75
C ILE A 513 -12.20 20.74 1.41
N ASP A 514 -12.15 20.68 2.74
CA ASP A 514 -12.14 19.41 3.48
C ASP A 514 -13.40 18.59 3.23
N LYS A 515 -14.57 19.25 3.16
CA LYS A 515 -15.83 18.59 2.80
C LYS A 515 -15.80 18.01 1.38
N TRP A 516 -15.27 18.75 0.41
CA TRP A 516 -15.09 18.22 -0.95
C TRP A 516 -14.15 17.02 -0.99
N LEU A 517 -13.08 17.02 -0.19
CA LEU A 517 -12.17 15.88 -0.05
C LEU A 517 -12.82 14.68 0.64
N GLU A 518 -13.75 14.91 1.56
CA GLU A 518 -14.51 13.85 2.23
C GLU A 518 -15.54 13.19 1.30
N ASP A 519 -16.21 13.99 0.48
CA ASP A 519 -17.34 13.54 -0.34
C ASP A 519 -16.94 12.97 -1.71
N ILE A 520 -15.67 13.12 -2.11
CA ILE A 520 -15.15 12.67 -3.42
C ILE A 520 -15.41 11.18 -3.65
N THR A 521 -15.81 10.84 -4.87
CA THR A 521 -15.97 9.45 -5.35
C THR A 521 -15.01 9.16 -6.51
N VAL A 522 -14.22 8.10 -6.37
CA VAL A 522 -13.13 7.74 -7.28
C VAL A 522 -13.27 6.29 -7.70
N CYS A 523 -13.28 6.04 -9.00
CA CYS A 523 -13.37 4.69 -9.56
C CYS A 523 -12.14 4.32 -10.38
N ASP A 524 -11.60 3.12 -10.15
CA ASP A 524 -10.68 2.46 -11.07
C ASP A 524 -11.36 1.26 -11.77
N PRO A 525 -11.70 1.36 -13.06
CA PRO A 525 -12.39 0.30 -13.79
C PRO A 525 -11.47 -0.86 -14.17
N ALA A 526 -10.17 -0.80 -13.89
CA ALA A 526 -9.20 -1.88 -14.10
C ALA A 526 -8.20 -1.89 -12.93
N VAL A 527 -8.72 -2.12 -11.72
CA VAL A 527 -8.06 -1.78 -10.45
C VAL A 527 -6.77 -2.54 -10.19
N GLY A 528 -6.58 -3.72 -10.78
CA GLY A 528 -5.40 -4.54 -10.55
C GLY A 528 -5.16 -4.78 -9.06
N SER A 529 -3.93 -4.57 -8.59
CA SER A 529 -3.58 -4.69 -7.17
C SER A 529 -4.00 -3.51 -6.30
N GLY A 530 -4.79 -2.55 -6.81
CA GLY A 530 -5.27 -1.40 -6.03
C GLY A 530 -4.28 -0.23 -5.94
N ALA A 531 -3.36 -0.09 -6.90
CA ALA A 531 -2.38 1.00 -6.89
C ALA A 531 -3.02 2.40 -6.87
N PHE A 532 -4.01 2.66 -7.73
CA PHE A 532 -4.69 3.96 -7.78
C PHE A 532 -5.61 4.22 -6.57
N PRO A 533 -6.46 3.29 -6.09
CA PRO A 533 -7.21 3.48 -4.86
C PRO A 533 -6.32 3.83 -3.66
N VAL A 534 -5.22 3.10 -3.44
CA VAL A 534 -4.30 3.36 -2.33
C VAL A 534 -3.57 4.69 -2.53
N GLY A 535 -3.08 4.97 -3.73
CA GLY A 535 -2.41 6.24 -4.04
C GLY A 535 -3.34 7.45 -3.86
N MET A 536 -4.58 7.35 -4.32
CA MET A 536 -5.59 8.40 -4.17
C MET A 536 -5.97 8.61 -2.70
N MET A 537 -6.16 7.53 -1.94
CA MET A 537 -6.39 7.60 -0.50
C MET A 537 -5.27 8.37 0.21
N MET A 538 -4.01 8.08 -0.11
CA MET A 538 -2.88 8.80 0.48
C MET A 538 -2.93 10.30 0.16
N GLU A 539 -3.17 10.68 -1.10
CA GLU A 539 -3.24 12.10 -1.47
C GLU A 539 -4.42 12.84 -0.82
N ILE A 540 -5.58 12.19 -0.68
CA ILE A 540 -6.73 12.75 0.07
C ILE A 540 -6.37 12.95 1.53
N VAL A 541 -5.85 11.91 2.20
CA VAL A 541 -5.46 11.96 3.63
C VAL A 541 -4.42 13.05 3.88
N ARG A 542 -3.41 13.15 3.00
CA ARG A 542 -2.39 14.21 3.05
C ARG A 542 -3.01 15.59 2.99
N ALA A 543 -3.86 15.85 2.00
CA ALA A 543 -4.52 17.15 1.86
C ALA A 543 -5.38 17.47 3.09
N ARG A 544 -6.17 16.51 3.59
CA ARG A 544 -7.00 16.70 4.80
C ARG A 544 -6.18 16.94 6.05
N ASN A 545 -5.01 16.31 6.18
CA ASN A 545 -4.06 16.55 7.28
C ASN A 545 -3.48 17.96 7.27
N VAL A 546 -3.12 18.47 6.09
CA VAL A 546 -2.67 19.87 5.95
C VAL A 546 -3.78 20.83 6.39
N LEU A 547 -5.03 20.57 5.98
CA LEU A 547 -6.18 21.38 6.38
C LEU A 547 -6.51 21.30 7.88
N SER A 548 -6.20 20.18 8.54
CA SER A 548 -6.40 20.03 9.99
C SER A 548 -5.69 21.09 10.82
N VAL A 549 -4.62 21.71 10.30
CA VAL A 549 -3.93 22.82 10.96
C VAL A 549 -4.84 24.04 11.14
N PHE A 550 -5.81 24.22 10.24
CA PHE A 550 -6.79 25.33 10.26
C PHE A 550 -8.13 24.93 10.87
N LEU A 551 -8.39 23.63 10.98
CA LEU A 551 -9.65 23.08 11.48
C LEU A 551 -9.45 22.59 12.92
N ASN A 552 -9.95 23.33 13.90
CA ASN A 552 -9.76 23.05 15.32
C ASN A 552 -10.66 21.89 15.82
N ASN A 553 -10.46 20.69 15.28
CA ASN A 553 -11.19 19.47 15.64
C ASN A 553 -10.22 18.35 16.07
N LYS A 554 -10.36 17.90 17.32
CA LYS A 554 -9.50 16.88 17.95
C LYS A 554 -9.75 15.45 17.48
N GLU A 555 -10.84 15.19 16.78
CA GLU A 555 -11.18 13.84 16.27
C GLU A 555 -10.50 13.53 14.93
N ARG A 556 -9.86 14.53 14.30
CA ARG A 556 -9.17 14.42 13.01
C ARG A 556 -7.86 13.64 13.15
N ASN A 557 -7.79 12.45 12.55
CA ASN A 557 -6.60 11.62 12.51
C ASN A 557 -6.55 10.76 11.24
N ASP A 558 -5.35 10.28 10.90
CA ASP A 558 -5.07 9.50 9.69
C ASP A 558 -5.97 8.27 9.56
N TYR A 559 -6.22 7.56 10.66
CA TYR A 559 -7.04 6.36 10.67
C TYR A 559 -8.48 6.66 10.24
N GLU A 560 -9.12 7.67 10.84
CA GLU A 560 -10.49 8.04 10.50
C GLU A 560 -10.61 8.57 9.06
N PHE A 561 -9.62 9.33 8.58
CA PHE A 561 -9.58 9.78 7.18
C PHE A 561 -9.45 8.61 6.21
N LYS A 562 -8.53 7.67 6.47
CA LYS A 562 -8.37 6.46 5.65
C LYS A 562 -9.62 5.61 5.67
N ARG A 563 -10.19 5.38 6.85
CA ARG A 563 -11.43 4.62 7.02
C ARG A 563 -12.55 5.23 6.19
N ARG A 564 -12.78 6.54 6.31
CA ARG A 564 -13.79 7.26 5.54
C ARG A 564 -13.58 7.11 4.03
N CYS A 565 -12.35 7.28 3.55
CA CYS A 565 -12.01 7.11 2.13
C CYS A 565 -12.32 5.69 1.62
N ILE A 566 -11.85 4.67 2.33
CA ILE A 566 -12.07 3.26 1.98
C ILE A 566 -13.56 2.92 1.95
N GLU A 567 -14.33 3.49 2.87
CA GLU A 567 -15.73 3.16 3.06
C GLU A 567 -16.69 3.90 2.12
N HIS A 568 -16.32 5.10 1.65
CA HIS A 568 -17.24 6.00 0.94
C HIS A 568 -16.73 6.57 -0.38
N SER A 569 -15.41 6.64 -0.57
CA SER A 569 -14.79 7.35 -1.69
C SER A 569 -14.20 6.44 -2.75
N LEU A 570 -13.71 5.26 -2.40
CA LEU A 570 -12.90 4.44 -3.31
C LEU A 570 -13.68 3.24 -3.87
N TYR A 571 -13.65 3.09 -5.19
CA TYR A 571 -14.33 2.04 -5.93
C TYR A 571 -13.39 1.44 -6.98
N GLY A 572 -13.52 0.14 -7.23
CA GLY A 572 -12.62 -0.56 -8.14
C GLY A 572 -13.23 -1.82 -8.72
N VAL A 573 -12.85 -2.14 -9.96
CA VAL A 573 -13.30 -3.35 -10.66
C VAL A 573 -12.12 -4.01 -11.36
N ASP A 574 -11.96 -5.32 -11.20
CA ASP A 574 -11.03 -6.12 -11.99
C ASP A 574 -11.67 -7.43 -12.41
N ILE A 575 -11.27 -7.96 -13.56
CA ILE A 575 -11.75 -9.26 -14.05
C ILE A 575 -11.11 -10.43 -13.29
N ASP A 576 -9.94 -10.23 -12.68
CA ASP A 576 -9.23 -11.23 -11.91
C ASP A 576 -9.61 -11.18 -10.43
N PRO A 577 -10.18 -12.26 -9.86
CA PRO A 577 -10.53 -12.30 -8.45
C PRO A 577 -9.29 -12.20 -7.54
N GLY A 578 -8.11 -12.65 -8.00
CA GLY A 578 -6.86 -12.50 -7.27
C GLY A 578 -6.48 -11.04 -7.06
N ALA A 579 -6.50 -10.26 -8.15
CA ALA A 579 -6.30 -8.80 -8.16
C ALA A 579 -7.19 -8.08 -7.14
N VAL A 580 -8.49 -8.37 -7.16
CA VAL A 580 -9.48 -7.81 -6.23
C VAL A 580 -9.12 -8.09 -4.78
N GLU A 581 -8.76 -9.33 -4.44
CA GLU A 581 -8.42 -9.70 -3.06
C GLU A 581 -7.14 -8.98 -2.58
N ILE A 582 -6.16 -8.75 -3.44
CA ILE A 582 -4.95 -7.98 -3.10
C ILE A 582 -5.26 -6.50 -2.91
N ALA A 583 -6.10 -5.92 -3.77
CA ALA A 583 -6.53 -4.53 -3.62
C ALA A 583 -7.23 -4.33 -2.28
N LYS A 584 -8.13 -5.25 -1.89
CA LYS A 584 -8.76 -5.27 -0.56
C LYS A 584 -7.71 -5.41 0.56
N LEU A 585 -6.77 -6.34 0.40
CA LEU A 585 -5.66 -6.58 1.34
C LEU A 585 -4.86 -5.30 1.63
N ARG A 586 -4.47 -4.59 0.57
CA ARG A 586 -3.65 -3.37 0.68
C ARG A 586 -4.43 -2.24 1.35
N LEU A 587 -5.70 -2.06 1.02
CA LEU A 587 -6.57 -1.09 1.69
C LEU A 587 -6.67 -1.41 3.19
N TRP A 588 -6.88 -2.68 3.57
CA TRP A 588 -6.91 -3.06 4.98
C TRP A 588 -5.57 -2.86 5.70
N LEU A 589 -4.46 -3.27 5.10
CA LEU A 589 -3.13 -3.05 5.67
C LEU A 589 -2.86 -1.56 5.87
N SER A 590 -3.23 -0.72 4.89
CA SER A 590 -3.05 0.72 4.98
C SER A 590 -3.83 1.37 6.13
N LEU A 591 -4.96 0.79 6.54
CA LEU A 591 -5.79 1.23 7.66
C LEU A 591 -5.20 0.77 9.01
N VAL A 592 -4.86 -0.52 9.11
CA VAL A 592 -4.28 -1.14 10.32
C VAL A 592 -3.01 -0.44 10.78
N VAL A 593 -2.22 0.07 9.85
CA VAL A 593 -0.99 0.83 10.12
C VAL A 593 -1.22 1.95 11.12
N ASP A 594 -2.30 2.71 10.96
CA ASP A 594 -2.57 3.92 11.73
C ASP A 594 -3.59 3.70 12.85
N GLU A 595 -4.01 2.44 13.09
CA GLU A 595 -4.79 2.11 14.28
C GLU A 595 -3.93 2.35 15.53
N GLU A 596 -4.29 3.40 16.26
CA GLU A 596 -3.61 3.80 17.49
C GLU A 596 -4.30 3.29 18.75
N ASP A 597 -5.60 2.95 18.65
CA ASP A 597 -6.34 2.41 19.78
C ASP A 597 -6.02 0.93 19.95
N ILE A 598 -4.91 0.71 20.63
CA ILE A 598 -4.47 -0.61 21.05
C ILE A 598 -5.56 -1.28 21.91
N LYS A 599 -6.39 -0.55 22.65
CA LYS A 599 -7.39 -1.16 23.55
C LYS A 599 -8.63 -1.66 22.81
N ASN A 600 -8.94 -1.07 21.66
CA ASN A 600 -10.14 -1.42 20.89
C ASN A 600 -9.84 -1.50 19.40
N ILE A 601 -9.28 -2.64 18.98
CA ILE A 601 -9.00 -2.92 17.57
C ILE A 601 -10.33 -2.97 16.82
N LYS A 602 -10.59 -1.95 15.98
CA LYS A 602 -11.84 -1.89 15.23
C LYS A 602 -11.83 -2.93 14.10
N PRO A 603 -12.97 -3.56 13.79
CA PRO A 603 -13.08 -4.48 12.66
C PRO A 603 -12.73 -3.80 11.34
N LEU A 604 -12.13 -4.55 10.42
CA LEU A 604 -11.84 -4.05 9.08
C LEU A 604 -13.14 -3.77 8.31
N PRO A 605 -13.19 -2.71 7.49
CA PRO A 605 -14.36 -2.40 6.68
C PRO A 605 -14.61 -3.52 5.68
N ASN A 606 -15.88 -3.86 5.44
CA ASN A 606 -16.24 -4.81 4.40
C ASN A 606 -16.17 -4.15 3.02
N LEU A 607 -15.40 -4.76 2.09
CA LEU A 607 -15.10 -4.21 0.76
C LEU A 607 -15.82 -4.94 -0.39
N ASP A 608 -16.70 -5.90 -0.11
CA ASP A 608 -17.34 -6.78 -1.12
C ASP A 608 -18.14 -6.03 -2.21
N TYR A 609 -18.59 -4.81 -1.93
CA TYR A 609 -19.31 -3.95 -2.88
C TYR A 609 -18.59 -2.64 -3.18
N LYS A 610 -17.28 -2.56 -2.90
CA LYS A 610 -16.41 -1.43 -3.25
C LYS A 610 -15.34 -1.84 -4.26
N ILE A 611 -14.71 -2.98 -4.02
CA ILE A 611 -13.76 -3.59 -4.94
C ILE A 611 -14.34 -4.92 -5.42
N VAL A 612 -14.79 -4.96 -6.68
CA VAL A 612 -15.64 -6.03 -7.21
C VAL A 612 -14.94 -6.79 -8.34
N CYS A 613 -15.12 -8.11 -8.37
CA CYS A 613 -14.67 -8.93 -9.49
C CYS A 613 -15.70 -8.84 -10.64
N GLY A 614 -15.30 -8.34 -11.81
CA GLY A 614 -16.20 -8.10 -12.92
C GLY A 614 -15.50 -7.62 -14.18
N ASN A 615 -16.19 -7.72 -15.32
CA ASN A 615 -15.72 -7.11 -16.56
C ASN A 615 -16.35 -5.73 -16.73
N SER A 616 -15.55 -4.68 -16.50
CA SER A 616 -15.96 -3.28 -16.58
C SER A 616 -16.48 -2.82 -17.94
N LEU A 617 -16.15 -3.52 -19.01
CA LEU A 617 -16.63 -3.18 -20.37
C LEU A 617 -17.96 -3.85 -20.73
N LEU A 618 -18.50 -4.67 -19.83
CA LEU A 618 -19.85 -5.21 -19.95
C LEU A 618 -20.83 -4.34 -19.14
N GLY A 619 -22.11 -4.59 -19.38
CA GLY A 619 -23.23 -3.97 -18.72
C GLY A 619 -24.49 -4.76 -19.03
N VAL A 620 -25.50 -4.57 -18.21
CA VAL A 620 -26.77 -5.30 -18.31
C VAL A 620 -27.89 -4.30 -18.61
N GLU A 621 -28.79 -4.67 -19.52
CA GLU A 621 -30.02 -3.90 -19.73
C GLU A 621 -30.89 -3.93 -18.47
N LYS A 622 -31.18 -2.74 -17.94
CA LYS A 622 -31.99 -2.57 -16.72
C LYS A 622 -33.40 -2.18 -17.12
N ASN A 623 -34.39 -2.69 -16.38
CA ASN A 623 -35.73 -2.16 -16.50
C ASN A 623 -35.79 -0.77 -15.85
N LEU A 624 -36.28 0.23 -16.60
CA LEU A 624 -36.42 1.64 -16.18
C LEU A 624 -37.32 1.85 -14.94
N PHE A 625 -37.92 0.79 -14.38
CA PHE A 625 -38.83 0.82 -13.23
C PHE A 625 -38.28 0.16 -11.95
N ASN A 626 -36.98 -0.16 -11.89
CA ASN A 626 -36.36 -0.86 -10.76
C ASN A 626 -36.04 0.03 -9.52
N ASN A 627 -36.57 1.25 -9.46
CA ASN A 627 -36.25 2.22 -8.38
C ASN A 627 -36.47 1.66 -6.96
N GLN A 628 -37.50 0.82 -6.78
CA GLN A 628 -37.76 0.19 -5.48
C GLN A 628 -36.70 -0.87 -5.14
N LEU A 629 -36.34 -1.72 -6.10
CA LEU A 629 -35.32 -2.75 -5.92
C LEU A 629 -33.95 -2.14 -5.61
N PHE A 630 -33.61 -1.01 -6.26
CA PHE A 630 -32.40 -0.26 -5.94
C PHE A 630 -32.41 0.33 -4.54
N ALA A 631 -33.55 0.90 -4.09
CA ALA A 631 -33.67 1.40 -2.74
C ALA A 631 -33.53 0.28 -1.68
N GLU A 632 -34.09 -0.90 -1.95
CA GLU A 632 -33.93 -2.07 -1.07
C GLU A 632 -32.47 -2.57 -1.06
N LEU A 633 -31.81 -2.62 -2.22
CA LEU A 633 -30.40 -2.97 -2.34
C LEU A 633 -29.50 -2.00 -1.55
N GLU A 634 -29.77 -0.70 -1.65
CA GLU A 634 -29.04 0.37 -0.97
C GLU A 634 -29.25 0.34 0.56
N GLN A 635 -30.37 -0.20 1.05
CA GLN A 635 -30.62 -0.43 2.47
C GLN A 635 -29.93 -1.69 3.00
N LEU A 636 -29.88 -2.77 2.21
CA LEU A 636 -29.25 -4.04 2.61
C LEU A 636 -27.71 -3.97 2.64
N LYS A 637 -27.09 -3.24 1.71
CA LYS A 637 -25.63 -3.10 1.64
C LYS A 637 -25.00 -2.63 2.98
N PRO A 638 -25.47 -1.55 3.63
CA PRO A 638 -25.00 -1.15 4.96
C PRO A 638 -25.22 -2.21 6.05
N LEU A 639 -26.35 -2.92 6.04
CA LEU A 639 -26.64 -3.99 7.00
C LEU A 639 -25.66 -5.15 6.86
N HIS A 640 -25.42 -5.63 5.63
CA HIS A 640 -24.40 -6.63 5.33
C HIS A 640 -22.99 -6.18 5.75
N ARG A 641 -22.67 -4.90 5.52
CA ARG A 641 -21.35 -4.35 5.82
C ARG A 641 -21.06 -4.30 7.32
N ASN A 642 -22.05 -3.92 8.13
CA ASN A 642 -21.90 -3.74 9.57
C ASN A 642 -22.20 -5.01 10.39
N GLU A 643 -22.72 -6.06 9.76
CA GLU A 643 -23.01 -7.33 10.42
C GLU A 643 -21.73 -8.12 10.73
N THR A 644 -21.57 -8.53 11.99
CA THR A 644 -20.43 -9.32 12.47
C THR A 644 -20.74 -10.80 12.59
N ASN A 645 -22.02 -11.17 12.68
CA ASN A 645 -22.43 -12.57 12.73
C ASN A 645 -22.29 -13.23 11.34
N PRO A 646 -21.46 -14.28 11.18
CA PRO A 646 -21.20 -14.86 9.87
C PRO A 646 -22.44 -15.42 9.16
N THR A 647 -23.38 -16.01 9.90
CA THR A 647 -24.60 -16.61 9.34
C THR A 647 -25.56 -15.53 8.82
N LYS A 648 -25.82 -14.49 9.62
CA LYS A 648 -26.66 -13.36 9.19
C LYS A 648 -26.01 -12.58 8.04
N LYS A 649 -24.69 -12.43 8.08
CA LYS A 649 -23.94 -11.81 7.00
C LYS A 649 -24.13 -12.58 5.68
N GLN A 650 -24.05 -13.90 5.72
CA GLN A 650 -24.34 -14.75 4.56
C GLN A 650 -25.80 -14.64 4.09
N GLU A 651 -26.75 -14.49 5.02
CA GLU A 651 -28.16 -14.25 4.70
C GLU A 651 -28.36 -12.92 3.97
N TYR A 652 -27.81 -11.81 4.47
CA TYR A 652 -27.86 -10.53 3.78
C TYR A 652 -27.17 -10.58 2.42
N LYS A 653 -26.03 -11.27 2.31
CA LYS A 653 -25.34 -11.47 1.03
C LYS A 653 -26.23 -12.17 0.02
N LYS A 654 -26.91 -13.24 0.44
CA LYS A 654 -27.88 -13.95 -0.40
C LYS A 654 -29.03 -13.04 -0.84
N GLN A 655 -29.60 -12.25 0.07
CA GLN A 655 -30.66 -11.29 -0.27
C GLN A 655 -30.19 -10.24 -1.27
N ILE A 656 -28.97 -9.74 -1.12
CA ILE A 656 -28.34 -8.81 -2.08
C ILE A 656 -28.15 -9.48 -3.44
N ASP A 657 -27.62 -10.70 -3.48
CA ASP A 657 -27.40 -11.44 -4.72
C ASP A 657 -28.73 -11.75 -5.44
N ASP A 658 -29.78 -12.09 -4.68
CA ASP A 658 -31.14 -12.31 -5.20
C ASP A 658 -31.74 -11.00 -5.77
N LEU A 659 -31.53 -9.85 -5.12
CA LEU A 659 -31.94 -8.54 -5.64
C LEU A 659 -31.17 -8.15 -6.90
N ILE A 660 -29.85 -8.34 -6.91
CA ILE A 660 -29.02 -8.09 -8.10
C ILE A 660 -29.55 -8.92 -9.26
N CYS A 661 -29.79 -10.22 -9.04
CA CYS A 661 -30.36 -11.13 -10.03
C CYS A 661 -31.73 -10.64 -10.57
N GLN A 662 -32.59 -10.10 -9.70
CA GLN A 662 -33.87 -9.51 -10.15
C GLN A 662 -33.66 -8.24 -10.97
N ILE A 663 -32.79 -7.33 -10.52
CA ILE A 663 -32.49 -6.07 -11.20
C ILE A 663 -31.90 -6.32 -12.59
N THR A 664 -31.04 -7.33 -12.70
CA THR A 664 -30.34 -7.72 -13.91
C THR A 664 -31.12 -8.74 -14.75
N ASN A 665 -32.36 -9.08 -14.42
CA ASN A 665 -33.16 -10.10 -15.12
C ASN A 665 -32.44 -11.47 -15.27
N GLY A 666 -31.67 -11.88 -14.26
CA GLY A 666 -30.94 -13.15 -14.23
C GLY A 666 -29.55 -13.10 -14.87
N HIS A 667 -29.12 -11.93 -15.37
CA HIS A 667 -27.77 -11.74 -15.87
C HIS A 667 -26.75 -11.71 -14.73
N THR A 668 -25.60 -12.36 -14.94
CA THR A 668 -24.51 -12.47 -13.96
C THR A 668 -23.37 -11.51 -14.24
N GLU A 669 -23.43 -10.79 -15.36
CA GLU A 669 -22.43 -9.80 -15.73
C GLU A 669 -22.43 -8.62 -14.74
N PHE A 670 -21.23 -8.11 -14.48
CA PHE A 670 -21.04 -6.92 -13.65
C PHE A 670 -21.64 -5.68 -14.32
N ASP A 671 -22.25 -4.80 -13.51
CA ASP A 671 -22.79 -3.51 -13.94
C ASP A 671 -22.54 -2.42 -12.88
N PHE A 672 -21.98 -1.29 -13.29
CA PHE A 672 -21.59 -0.20 -12.39
C PHE A 672 -22.77 0.41 -11.62
N GLU A 673 -23.90 0.67 -12.28
CA GLU A 673 -25.05 1.31 -11.61
C GLU A 673 -25.76 0.35 -10.65
N VAL A 674 -25.55 -0.96 -10.79
CA VAL A 674 -26.09 -1.96 -9.86
C VAL A 674 -25.16 -2.15 -8.68
N TYR A 675 -23.91 -2.50 -8.94
CA TYR A 675 -22.96 -2.81 -7.88
C TYR A 675 -22.55 -1.57 -7.08
N PHE A 676 -22.52 -0.39 -7.70
CA PHE A 676 -22.22 0.89 -7.05
C PHE A 676 -23.41 1.86 -7.07
N SER A 677 -24.63 1.33 -6.94
CA SER A 677 -25.89 2.07 -6.96
C SER A 677 -25.88 3.34 -6.10
N GLU A 678 -25.19 3.34 -4.96
CA GLU A 678 -25.04 4.50 -4.07
C GLU A 678 -24.31 5.71 -4.68
N VAL A 679 -23.62 5.54 -5.81
CA VAL A 679 -22.94 6.61 -6.57
C VAL A 679 -23.84 7.16 -7.68
N PHE A 680 -24.74 6.33 -8.21
CA PHE A 680 -25.56 6.67 -9.38
C PHE A 680 -26.97 7.13 -9.01
N HIS A 681 -27.51 6.75 -7.84
CA HIS A 681 -28.88 7.06 -7.44
C HIS A 681 -28.97 8.12 -6.33
N GLU A 682 -29.56 9.28 -6.65
CA GLU A 682 -29.69 10.45 -5.75
C GLU A 682 -30.52 10.20 -4.48
N LYS A 683 -31.42 9.20 -4.44
CA LYS A 683 -32.32 8.99 -3.29
C LYS A 683 -31.67 8.33 -2.06
N ALA A 684 -30.47 7.77 -2.18
CA ALA A 684 -29.77 7.12 -1.07
C ALA A 684 -28.98 8.09 -0.16
N CYS A 685 -28.58 9.25 -0.68
CA CYS A 685 -27.83 10.27 0.07
C CYS A 685 -28.37 11.68 -0.25
N PRO A 686 -29.31 12.20 0.57
CA PRO A 686 -29.82 13.57 0.42
C PRO A 686 -28.73 14.65 0.45
N GLU A 687 -27.55 14.33 0.99
CA GLU A 687 -26.38 15.22 1.05
C GLU A 687 -25.60 15.31 -0.28
N ARG A 688 -25.84 14.39 -1.23
CA ARG A 688 -25.16 14.30 -2.52
C ARG A 688 -26.12 14.67 -3.66
N SER A 689 -26.62 15.89 -3.64
CA SER A 689 -27.42 16.47 -4.71
C SER A 689 -26.52 16.92 -5.87
N ARG A 690 -26.15 16.01 -6.78
CA ARG A 690 -25.55 16.31 -8.11
C ARG A 690 -25.41 15.00 -8.89
N GLY A 691 -26.28 14.77 -9.88
CA GLY A 691 -26.10 13.93 -11.08
C GLY A 691 -25.30 12.63 -10.91
N GLY A 692 -25.96 11.48 -11.05
CA GLY A 692 -25.33 10.16 -10.85
C GLY A 692 -24.02 9.95 -11.61
N GLY A 693 -23.00 9.40 -10.93
CA GLY A 693 -21.68 9.12 -11.51
C GLY A 693 -20.51 9.48 -10.58
N PHE A 694 -19.30 9.12 -10.97
CA PHE A 694 -18.08 9.36 -10.20
C PHE A 694 -17.50 10.76 -10.42
N ASP A 695 -16.86 11.33 -9.39
CA ASP A 695 -16.07 12.57 -9.50
C ASP A 695 -14.81 12.36 -10.34
N VAL A 696 -14.16 11.23 -10.12
CA VAL A 696 -12.91 10.87 -10.79
C VAL A 696 -12.96 9.42 -11.25
N VAL A 697 -12.62 9.19 -12.52
CA VAL A 697 -12.32 7.86 -13.04
C VAL A 697 -10.84 7.84 -13.39
N ILE A 698 -10.09 6.92 -12.78
CA ILE A 698 -8.62 6.87 -12.89
C ILE A 698 -8.17 5.42 -13.09
N GLY A 699 -7.16 5.17 -13.91
CA GLY A 699 -6.68 3.79 -14.05
C GLY A 699 -5.60 3.56 -15.10
N ASN A 700 -5.11 2.32 -15.13
CA ASN A 700 -4.20 1.83 -16.16
C ASN A 700 -4.86 0.63 -16.88
N PRO A 701 -5.72 0.87 -17.87
CA PRO A 701 -6.45 -0.19 -18.56
C PRO A 701 -5.51 -1.13 -19.34
N PRO A 702 -5.93 -2.38 -19.62
CA PRO A 702 -5.07 -3.38 -20.26
C PRO A 702 -4.71 -3.04 -21.72
N TYR A 703 -3.48 -3.38 -22.13
CA TYR A 703 -2.98 -3.16 -23.49
C TYR A 703 -3.05 -4.43 -24.34
N ILE A 704 -4.28 -4.82 -24.70
CA ILE A 704 -4.55 -6.06 -25.44
C ILE A 704 -5.25 -5.74 -26.76
N GLN A 705 -4.72 -6.26 -27.86
CA GLN A 705 -5.36 -6.16 -29.17
C GLN A 705 -6.63 -7.03 -29.23
N LEU A 706 -7.74 -6.44 -29.65
CA LEU A 706 -9.05 -7.10 -29.70
C LEU A 706 -9.09 -8.30 -30.66
N GLN A 707 -8.31 -8.27 -31.73
CA GLN A 707 -8.19 -9.33 -32.73
C GLN A 707 -7.30 -10.52 -32.31
N LYS A 708 -6.61 -10.43 -31.17
CA LYS A 708 -5.74 -11.50 -30.67
C LYS A 708 -6.57 -12.75 -30.32
N ASP A 709 -5.92 -13.91 -30.24
CA ASP A 709 -6.52 -15.18 -29.82
C ASP A 709 -7.80 -15.52 -30.62
N GLY A 710 -7.72 -15.37 -31.95
CA GLY A 710 -8.84 -15.64 -32.86
C GLY A 710 -9.92 -14.55 -32.88
N GLY A 711 -9.71 -13.43 -32.19
CA GLY A 711 -10.67 -12.32 -32.10
C GLY A 711 -11.80 -12.58 -31.10
N ALA A 712 -11.55 -13.40 -30.07
CA ALA A 712 -12.53 -13.67 -29.02
C ALA A 712 -13.05 -12.39 -28.35
N LEU A 713 -12.15 -11.48 -27.97
CA LEU A 713 -12.50 -10.17 -27.39
C LEU A 713 -13.21 -9.27 -28.40
N ALA A 714 -12.73 -9.23 -29.65
CA ALA A 714 -13.42 -8.48 -30.70
C ALA A 714 -14.86 -8.96 -30.90
N ASN A 715 -15.11 -10.27 -30.87
CA ASN A 715 -16.44 -10.83 -31.00
C ASN A 715 -17.32 -10.52 -29.77
N LEU A 716 -16.73 -10.54 -28.57
CA LEU A 716 -17.42 -10.20 -27.33
C LEU A 716 -17.94 -8.75 -27.33
N TYR A 717 -17.12 -7.79 -27.78
CA TYR A 717 -17.45 -6.36 -27.69
C TYR A 717 -18.11 -5.78 -28.95
N LYS A 718 -18.09 -6.49 -30.10
CA LYS A 718 -18.64 -5.99 -31.38
C LYS A 718 -20.08 -5.50 -31.27
N ASN A 719 -20.90 -6.14 -30.46
CA ASN A 719 -22.34 -5.84 -30.34
C ASN A 719 -22.67 -5.05 -29.06
N LYS A 720 -21.68 -4.43 -28.43
CA LYS A 720 -21.85 -3.61 -27.21
C LYS A 720 -21.98 -2.12 -27.48
N SER A 721 -22.14 -1.73 -28.75
CA SER A 721 -22.45 -0.36 -29.20
C SER A 721 -21.44 0.73 -28.84
N TYR A 722 -20.20 0.38 -28.52
CA TYR A 722 -19.12 1.35 -28.32
C TYR A 722 -18.76 2.09 -29.63
N GLU A 723 -18.81 3.42 -29.62
CA GLU A 723 -18.36 4.27 -30.73
C GLU A 723 -16.86 4.11 -31.02
N THR A 724 -16.08 3.82 -29.98
CA THR A 724 -14.62 3.66 -30.03
C THR A 724 -14.18 2.27 -30.47
N PHE A 725 -15.11 1.33 -30.68
CA PHE A 725 -14.79 -0.05 -31.06
C PHE A 725 -14.22 -0.15 -32.47
N GLU A 726 -13.00 -0.68 -32.54
CA GLU A 726 -12.38 -1.12 -33.79
C GLU A 726 -11.87 -2.54 -33.62
N ARG A 727 -12.25 -3.48 -34.50
CA ARG A 727 -11.84 -4.89 -34.38
C ARG A 727 -10.32 -5.06 -34.30
N THR A 728 -9.58 -4.21 -35.00
CA THR A 728 -8.10 -4.22 -35.04
C THR A 728 -7.46 -3.38 -33.94
N GLY A 729 -8.27 -2.71 -33.12
CA GLY A 729 -7.83 -1.82 -32.06
C GLY A 729 -7.42 -2.52 -30.78
N ASP A 730 -6.92 -1.71 -29.85
CA ASP A 730 -6.59 -2.12 -28.49
C ASP A 730 -7.79 -1.90 -27.56
N ILE A 731 -7.97 -2.78 -26.59
CA ILE A 731 -9.10 -2.76 -25.64
C ILE A 731 -9.20 -1.49 -24.81
N TYR A 732 -8.08 -0.80 -24.52
CA TYR A 732 -8.08 0.46 -23.76
C TYR A 732 -8.90 1.57 -24.44
N THR A 733 -9.15 1.47 -25.75
CA THR A 733 -9.99 2.44 -26.48
C THR A 733 -11.42 2.45 -25.93
N LEU A 734 -11.96 1.27 -25.61
CA LEU A 734 -13.28 1.10 -25.00
C LEU A 734 -13.34 1.65 -23.57
N PHE A 735 -12.22 1.59 -22.83
CA PHE A 735 -12.13 2.15 -21.48
C PHE A 735 -12.19 3.68 -21.46
N TYR A 736 -11.79 4.37 -22.54
CA TYR A 736 -11.99 5.82 -22.62
C TYR A 736 -13.47 6.17 -22.68
N GLU A 737 -14.22 5.51 -23.54
CA GLU A 737 -15.66 5.72 -23.67
C GLU A 737 -16.38 5.34 -22.39
N LYS A 738 -16.12 4.13 -21.87
CA LYS A 738 -16.66 3.69 -20.59
C LYS A 738 -16.32 4.62 -19.43
N GLY A 739 -15.09 5.12 -19.38
CA GLY A 739 -14.66 6.05 -18.33
C GLY A 739 -15.43 7.37 -18.35
N ILE A 740 -15.77 7.89 -19.54
CA ILE A 740 -16.61 9.09 -19.67
C ILE A 740 -18.06 8.82 -19.27
N GLU A 741 -18.63 7.68 -19.66
CA GLU A 741 -20.00 7.27 -19.26
C GLU A 741 -20.18 7.17 -17.74
N LEU A 742 -19.11 6.84 -17.02
CA LEU A 742 -19.12 6.66 -15.57
C LEU A 742 -18.99 7.98 -14.80
N LEU A 743 -18.60 9.07 -15.46
CA LEU A 743 -18.42 10.36 -14.80
C LEU A 743 -19.74 11.09 -14.66
N LYS A 744 -19.86 11.83 -13.56
CA LYS A 744 -20.88 12.88 -13.44
C LYS A 744 -20.47 14.15 -14.18
N ASP A 745 -21.40 15.09 -14.30
CA ASP A 745 -21.13 16.41 -14.87
C ASP A 745 -20.00 17.14 -14.12
N GLY A 746 -18.97 17.53 -14.87
CA GLY A 746 -17.75 18.15 -14.34
C GLY A 746 -16.75 17.18 -13.71
N GLY A 747 -16.97 15.87 -13.81
CA GLY A 747 -16.02 14.86 -13.39
C GLY A 747 -14.76 14.79 -14.27
N HIS A 748 -13.75 14.05 -13.80
CA HIS A 748 -12.44 13.96 -14.46
C HIS A 748 -12.02 12.52 -14.77
N LEU A 749 -11.64 12.27 -16.03
CA LEU A 749 -11.06 11.01 -16.47
C LEU A 749 -9.53 11.12 -16.57
N CYS A 750 -8.79 10.20 -15.96
CA CYS A 750 -7.34 10.13 -16.02
C CYS A 750 -6.86 8.68 -16.28
N LEU A 751 -6.47 8.37 -17.52
CA LEU A 751 -6.02 7.01 -17.89
C LEU A 751 -4.58 7.00 -18.42
N ILE A 752 -3.80 5.97 -18.05
CA ILE A 752 -2.52 5.67 -18.69
C ILE A 752 -2.75 4.73 -19.87
N THR A 753 -2.43 5.16 -21.08
CA THR A 753 -2.56 4.31 -22.28
C THR A 753 -1.37 4.45 -23.22
N SER A 754 -1.29 3.54 -24.21
CA SER A 754 -0.31 3.65 -25.28
C SER A 754 -0.62 4.82 -26.21
N ASN A 755 0.38 5.60 -26.63
CA ASN A 755 0.21 6.67 -27.62
C ASN A 755 -0.09 6.20 -29.07
N LYS A 756 -0.22 4.89 -29.31
CA LYS A 756 -0.40 4.32 -30.67
C LYS A 756 -1.67 4.80 -31.36
N TRP A 757 -2.77 5.00 -30.63
CA TRP A 757 -4.04 5.48 -31.18
C TRP A 757 -3.92 6.84 -31.88
N MET A 758 -2.90 7.64 -31.57
CA MET A 758 -2.71 8.96 -32.20
C MET A 758 -2.36 8.85 -33.69
N ARG A 759 -1.70 7.75 -34.10
CA ARG A 759 -1.20 7.54 -35.47
C ARG A 759 -1.77 6.31 -36.18
N ALA A 760 -2.26 5.33 -35.43
CA ALA A 760 -2.76 4.09 -36.00
C ALA A 760 -4.16 4.27 -36.63
N GLY A 761 -4.46 3.44 -37.64
CA GLY A 761 -5.77 3.41 -38.32
C GLY A 761 -6.92 3.12 -37.36
N TYR A 762 -6.77 2.12 -36.50
CA TYR A 762 -7.78 1.79 -35.46
C TYR A 762 -8.07 2.94 -34.49
N GLY A 763 -7.18 3.92 -34.39
CA GLY A 763 -7.37 5.07 -33.51
C GLY A 763 -8.29 6.15 -34.08
N GLU A 764 -8.75 6.03 -35.34
CA GLU A 764 -9.60 7.05 -35.96
C GLU A 764 -10.90 7.28 -35.19
N SER A 765 -11.57 6.21 -34.79
CA SER A 765 -12.82 6.26 -34.02
C SER A 765 -12.59 6.90 -32.65
N LEU A 766 -11.49 6.56 -31.96
CA LEU A 766 -11.11 7.24 -30.70
C LEU A 766 -10.77 8.72 -30.89
N ARG A 767 -10.07 9.10 -31.97
CA ARG A 767 -9.78 10.52 -32.28
C ARG A 767 -11.07 11.30 -32.51
N LYS A 768 -12.03 10.73 -33.26
CA LYS A 768 -13.34 11.35 -33.48
C LYS A 768 -14.12 11.49 -32.18
N PHE A 769 -14.09 10.47 -31.32
CA PHE A 769 -14.68 10.51 -30.00
C PHE A 769 -14.08 11.65 -29.15
N PHE A 770 -12.76 11.78 -29.11
CA PHE A 770 -12.08 12.86 -28.37
C PHE A 770 -12.34 14.27 -28.89
N LEU A 771 -12.69 14.46 -30.17
CA LEU A 771 -13.12 15.78 -30.66
C LEU A 771 -14.40 16.29 -29.97
N LYS A 772 -15.22 15.38 -29.39
CA LYS A 772 -16.41 15.75 -28.62
C LYS A 772 -16.09 16.23 -27.20
N TYR A 773 -14.98 15.77 -26.62
CA TYR A 773 -14.65 15.95 -25.18
C TYR A 773 -13.34 16.72 -24.92
N ASN A 774 -12.53 16.97 -25.95
CA ASN A 774 -11.28 17.75 -25.92
C ASN A 774 -10.30 17.41 -24.77
N PRO A 775 -9.72 16.19 -24.75
CA PRO A 775 -8.88 15.74 -23.65
C PRO A 775 -7.53 16.49 -23.58
N LYS A 776 -7.03 16.70 -22.36
CA LYS A 776 -5.64 17.14 -22.13
C LYS A 776 -4.70 15.94 -22.20
N ILE A 777 -3.72 15.99 -23.10
CA ILE A 777 -2.65 14.98 -23.21
C ILE A 777 -1.45 15.49 -22.40
N LEU A 778 -0.98 14.68 -21.44
CA LEU A 778 0.14 14.99 -20.54
C LEU A 778 1.42 14.29 -20.97
#